data_AF-A0A1H5PYB0-F1
#
_entry.id   AF-A0A1H5PYB0-F1
#
_cell.length_a   1.000
_cell.length_b   1.000
_cell.length_c   1.000
_cell.angle_alpha   90.00
_cell.angle_beta   90.00
_cell.angle_gamma   90.00
#
_symmetry.space_group_name_H-M   'P 1'
#
loop_
_entity.id
_entity.type
_entity.pdbx_description
1 polymer ?
#
loop_
_entity_poly.entity_id
_entity_poly.type
_entity_poly.pdbx_seq_one_letter_code
_entity_poly.pdbx_strand_id
1 'polypeptide(L)'
;MSNLSRRGFLQMSSAAVGGTVVGGPVLAAAPAIAAAPAAPAATPAASRPGVEPDAAAAATWWPPQRQVWTPIGWKGHLFRFNVFYNGLLMCEPGPAWMTKDNVAGYQGRGMQLQFLPPDFHGNVASPPTHRRYLWQDDLGIGEQRWNGDAAAPVLETYWRLPQGVVVRQSVFGSIRGGGDYQQESDPLYAWVRLEVVHVDEVRAPQTLPFVVRMARRHLQFRDGYADENGVTLEYEPENAAMPGRMRVAPGFGVGPNRSVQVEHLDGTVRMGTVPLPADRVVFTETATPRVYDLTLTLDVQPGARADLLVAMLPQSRTEFRRELALGWDGALAQAEAYWTSTADAAGATIHTPERSVNEALRRFVELTEIVGETSPESGKRTFLTGSFGYDVLWATPTSMVHHMLLDPLGQHQISRRHLQIYRDTQGTRIAPGQAYQDHGLHPGYLGSPSHLQAFDWLSDHGAILQNIAYHALMTGDQDFIDEWIDIVVKACEFIRDACETIPHDGVQGLMPAAHSSDELLDTQATWSLGWNYKGLATAVKLLKRVGHPRADEFDAARERFRTAMVDAYRELARNAATWTHPDGSTQPVPVADYTDRPFHIFQDAFLLDIGPLFFVWAGVFPADDPLMTSHLDYFRAGPNAELWDVRSNPIHRAWLIREVSTCEPCYSWNVSHAWQAGDRDRYLEGVYSLLNAGVSPQTFISNEHRHGMSGNLSTSALIVWHLLKAVIDAELTDGQLHLLRLCPVSWLSETEQTVFERVATEHGPVDLRFELADGGARLDVEFEGRWHADAPEVLLHVPPLDGLRTVRINGDDVPAADSPIAL
;
A
#
# COMPACT_ATOMS: atom_id res chain seq x y z
N MET A 1 8.31 -16.70 -25.69
CA MET A 1 9.12 -17.51 -24.76
C MET A 1 8.59 -17.25 -23.35
N SER A 2 7.32 -17.58 -23.16
CA SER A 2 6.52 -17.39 -21.95
C SER A 2 6.38 -18.74 -21.25
N ASN A 3 6.28 -18.72 -19.92
CA ASN A 3 6.23 -19.86 -18.98
C ASN A 3 7.60 -20.39 -18.51
N LEU A 4 8.46 -19.51 -17.99
CA LEU A 4 9.28 -19.90 -16.84
C LEU A 4 8.51 -19.45 -15.59
N SER A 5 7.86 -20.40 -14.91
CA SER A 5 7.38 -20.16 -13.55
C SER A 5 8.58 -19.86 -12.64
N ARG A 6 8.40 -19.07 -11.57
CA ARG A 6 9.42 -18.82 -10.52
C ARG A 6 10.17 -20.11 -10.12
N ARG A 7 9.50 -21.28 -10.16
CA ARG A 7 10.06 -22.63 -9.96
C ARG A 7 11.24 -22.99 -10.89
N GLY A 8 11.19 -22.62 -12.17
CA GLY A 8 12.25 -22.96 -13.14
C GLY A 8 13.55 -22.18 -12.93
N PHE A 9 13.49 -21.02 -12.27
CA PHE A 9 14.64 -20.19 -11.98
C PHE A 9 15.29 -20.57 -10.63
N LEU A 10 14.49 -20.89 -9.61
CA LEU A 10 14.96 -21.28 -8.27
C LEU A 10 15.68 -22.66 -8.24
N GLN A 11 15.42 -23.54 -9.21
CA GLN A 11 16.15 -24.80 -9.35
C GLN A 11 17.56 -24.63 -9.94
N MET A 12 17.91 -23.48 -10.54
CA MET A 12 19.27 -23.25 -11.05
C MET A 12 20.26 -22.81 -9.96
N SER A 13 19.77 -22.23 -8.86
CA SER A 13 20.59 -21.79 -7.72
C SER A 13 21.12 -22.93 -6.85
N SER A 14 20.50 -24.12 -6.88
CA SER A 14 20.92 -25.28 -6.07
C SER A 14 22.00 -26.15 -6.72
N ALA A 15 22.37 -25.90 -7.99
CA ALA A 15 23.32 -26.74 -8.73
C ALA A 15 24.79 -26.26 -8.67
N ALA A 16 25.09 -25.16 -7.95
CA ALA A 16 26.39 -24.51 -8.02
C ALA A 16 27.18 -24.48 -6.70
N VAL A 17 27.17 -25.55 -5.89
CA VAL A 17 28.16 -25.71 -4.81
C VAL A 17 28.58 -27.18 -4.69
N GLY A 18 29.59 -27.56 -5.47
CA GLY A 18 30.20 -28.89 -5.42
C GLY A 18 31.65 -28.84 -5.88
N GLY A 19 32.51 -28.18 -5.11
CA GLY A 19 33.94 -28.04 -5.39
C GLY A 19 34.79 -28.47 -4.20
N THR A 20 35.52 -29.56 -4.38
CA THR A 20 36.47 -30.18 -3.44
C THR A 20 37.66 -29.25 -3.12
N VAL A 21 37.95 -29.09 -1.82
CA VAL A 21 39.13 -28.34 -1.33
C VAL A 21 40.31 -29.30 -1.11
N VAL A 22 41.41 -29.05 -1.84
CA VAL A 22 42.72 -29.69 -1.63
C VAL A 22 43.62 -28.71 -0.89
N GLY A 23 44.27 -29.18 0.17
CA GLY A 23 45.09 -28.39 1.09
C GLY A 23 46.47 -27.94 0.55
N GLY A 24 47.00 -26.89 1.17
CA GLY A 24 48.35 -26.35 0.98
C GLY A 24 48.62 -25.15 1.91
N PRO A 25 49.87 -24.82 2.24
CA PRO A 25 50.32 -24.78 3.65
C PRO A 25 50.31 -23.41 4.35
N VAL A 26 50.38 -23.54 5.67
CA VAL A 26 50.46 -22.56 6.75
C VAL A 26 51.57 -21.52 6.54
N LEU A 27 51.21 -20.24 6.66
CA LEU A 27 52.15 -19.13 6.91
C LEU A 27 51.82 -18.45 8.24
N ALA A 28 52.89 -18.17 8.98
CA ALA A 28 52.90 -17.82 10.40
C ALA A 28 52.24 -16.47 10.73
N ALA A 29 51.57 -16.46 11.88
CA ALA A 29 50.88 -15.32 12.46
C ALA A 29 51.83 -14.21 12.96
N ALA A 30 51.43 -12.95 12.73
CA ALA A 30 51.93 -11.79 13.45
C ALA A 30 51.01 -11.47 14.65
N PRO A 31 51.51 -10.88 15.74
CA PRO A 31 50.77 -10.77 16.99
C PRO A 31 49.60 -9.78 16.88
N ALA A 32 48.43 -10.22 17.34
CA ALA A 32 47.21 -9.43 17.40
C ALA A 32 47.38 -8.26 18.39
N ILE A 33 47.15 -7.04 17.91
CA ILE A 33 46.86 -5.88 18.77
C ILE A 33 45.40 -6.06 19.20
N ALA A 34 45.17 -6.21 20.50
CA ALA A 34 43.84 -6.30 21.08
C ALA A 34 43.07 -5.01 20.78
N ALA A 35 42.17 -5.06 19.79
CA ALA A 35 41.17 -4.04 19.59
C ALA A 35 40.20 -4.11 20.77
N ALA A 36 39.97 -2.97 21.42
CA ALA A 36 38.90 -2.84 22.40
C ALA A 36 37.57 -3.31 21.80
N PRO A 37 36.69 -3.96 22.58
CA PRO A 37 35.41 -4.41 22.08
C PRO A 37 34.66 -3.20 21.52
N ALA A 38 34.33 -3.26 20.23
CA ALA A 38 33.45 -2.28 19.62
C ALA A 38 32.13 -2.33 20.39
N ALA A 39 31.64 -1.15 20.80
CA ALA A 39 30.32 -1.04 21.38
C ALA A 39 29.30 -1.65 20.40
N PRO A 40 28.35 -2.48 20.87
CA PRO A 40 27.31 -3.02 20.01
C PRO A 40 26.59 -1.88 19.31
N ALA A 41 26.26 -2.08 18.03
CA ALA A 41 25.44 -1.15 17.28
C ALA A 41 24.17 -0.88 18.08
N ALA A 42 23.85 0.41 18.31
CA ALA A 42 22.72 0.80 19.13
C ALA A 42 21.43 0.22 18.54
N THR A 43 20.76 -0.66 19.30
CA THR A 43 19.37 -1.03 19.08
C THR A 43 18.56 0.26 18.95
N PRO A 44 17.62 0.41 17.99
CA PRO A 44 16.73 1.56 17.96
C PRO A 44 16.02 1.64 19.32
N ALA A 45 16.41 2.63 20.13
CA ALA A 45 15.90 2.74 21.50
C ALA A 45 14.40 3.00 21.45
N ALA A 46 13.58 2.23 22.19
CA ALA A 46 12.15 2.49 22.36
C ALA A 46 11.85 3.98 22.65
N SER A 47 10.63 4.44 22.38
CA SER A 47 10.21 5.81 22.66
C SER A 47 10.56 6.12 24.12
N ARG A 48 10.99 7.36 24.40
CA ARG A 48 11.34 7.72 25.78
C ARG A 48 10.11 7.46 26.65
N PRO A 49 10.23 6.69 27.76
CA PRO A 49 9.12 6.44 28.65
C PRO A 49 8.47 7.76 29.08
N GLY A 50 7.16 7.88 28.89
CA GLY A 50 6.36 9.03 29.34
C GLY A 50 6.19 10.19 28.35
N VAL A 51 6.64 10.08 27.09
CA VAL A 51 6.26 11.02 26.02
C VAL A 51 5.53 10.26 24.92
N GLU A 52 4.24 10.53 24.78
CA GLU A 52 3.41 9.94 23.74
C GLU A 52 3.89 10.38 22.35
N PRO A 53 3.96 9.47 21.35
CA PRO A 53 4.40 9.83 20.03
C PRO A 53 3.34 10.59 19.22
N ASP A 54 3.83 11.45 18.32
CA ASP A 54 3.06 12.08 17.25
C ASP A 54 3.74 11.80 15.89
N ALA A 55 3.15 12.24 14.77
CA ALA A 55 3.74 12.00 13.45
C ALA A 55 5.10 12.67 13.27
N ALA A 56 5.35 13.82 13.91
CA ALA A 56 6.61 14.54 13.80
C ALA A 56 7.75 13.78 14.51
N ALA A 57 7.49 13.24 15.70
CA ALA A 57 8.39 12.38 16.43
C ALA A 57 8.67 11.09 15.64
N ALA A 58 7.62 10.45 15.11
CA ALA A 58 7.77 9.20 14.36
C ALA A 58 8.53 9.33 13.05
N ALA A 59 8.46 10.49 12.38
CA ALA A 59 9.27 10.79 11.22
C ALA A 59 10.79 10.76 11.51
N THR A 60 11.20 10.89 12.77
CA THR A 60 12.62 10.79 13.18
C THR A 60 13.08 9.37 13.48
N TRP A 61 12.17 8.41 13.62
CA TRP A 61 12.52 7.02 13.99
C TRP A 61 13.10 6.22 12.84
N TRP A 62 12.78 6.62 11.61
CA TRP A 62 13.04 5.83 10.42
C TRP A 62 13.93 6.59 9.42
N PRO A 63 14.96 5.96 8.84
CA PRO A 63 15.75 6.60 7.79
C PRO A 63 14.89 6.82 6.54
N PRO A 64 15.14 7.82 5.69
CA PRO A 64 14.34 8.02 4.48
C PRO A 64 14.20 6.75 3.63
N GLN A 65 13.00 6.48 3.13
CA GLN A 65 12.80 5.38 2.19
C GLN A 65 13.56 5.64 0.89
N ARG A 66 14.02 4.56 0.27
CA ARG A 66 14.77 4.61 -0.98
C ARG A 66 13.94 4.05 -2.12
N GLN A 67 14.19 4.51 -3.34
CA GLN A 67 13.61 3.97 -4.57
C GLN A 67 12.10 4.01 -4.64
N VAL A 68 11.45 4.93 -3.92
CA VAL A 68 9.99 5.04 -3.95
C VAL A 68 9.53 5.38 -5.37
N TRP A 69 8.48 4.70 -5.84
CA TRP A 69 7.69 5.14 -6.99
C TRP A 69 6.22 5.30 -6.59
N THR A 70 5.60 6.34 -7.14
CA THR A 70 4.22 6.74 -6.85
C THR A 70 3.43 6.71 -8.15
N PRO A 71 2.28 6.02 -8.22
CA PRO A 71 1.48 5.99 -9.42
C PRO A 71 0.76 7.34 -9.65
N ILE A 72 0.66 7.75 -10.90
CA ILE A 72 -0.15 8.87 -11.37
C ILE A 72 -0.99 8.38 -12.55
N GLY A 73 -2.29 8.63 -12.53
CA GLY A 73 -3.18 8.09 -13.53
C GLY A 73 -4.58 8.70 -13.47
N TRP A 74 -5.55 7.91 -13.91
CA TRP A 74 -6.94 8.31 -13.99
C TRP A 74 -7.83 7.19 -13.46
N LYS A 75 -8.94 7.55 -12.80
CA LYS A 75 -9.84 6.61 -12.13
C LYS A 75 -10.28 5.49 -13.09
N GLY A 76 -9.99 4.24 -12.73
CA GLY A 76 -10.43 3.06 -13.48
C GLY A 76 -9.75 2.84 -14.83
N HIS A 77 -8.67 3.57 -15.15
CA HIS A 77 -7.96 3.44 -16.42
C HIS A 77 -7.08 2.16 -16.46
N LEU A 78 -6.93 1.54 -17.64
CA LEU A 78 -6.14 0.29 -17.80
C LEU A 78 -4.62 0.49 -17.62
N PHE A 79 -4.16 1.72 -17.74
CA PHE A 79 -2.74 2.09 -17.57
C PHE A 79 -2.59 3.19 -16.53
N ARG A 80 -1.37 3.29 -15.98
CA ARG A 80 -0.95 4.35 -15.06
C ARG A 80 0.53 4.65 -15.24
N PHE A 81 0.93 5.89 -15.05
CA PHE A 81 2.34 6.25 -14.98
C PHE A 81 2.89 5.98 -13.59
N ASN A 82 4.20 5.82 -13.48
CA ASN A 82 4.88 5.75 -12.18
C ASN A 82 5.97 6.83 -12.13
N VAL A 83 5.90 7.69 -11.13
CA VAL A 83 6.88 8.75 -10.87
C VAL A 83 7.79 8.29 -9.74
N PHE A 84 9.07 8.18 -10.02
CA PHE A 84 10.07 7.75 -9.05
C PHE A 84 10.52 8.94 -8.21
N TYR A 85 11.14 8.67 -7.06
CA TYR A 85 11.62 9.67 -6.11
C TYR A 85 12.45 10.81 -6.75
N ASN A 86 13.21 10.51 -7.82
CA ASN A 86 14.01 11.46 -8.58
C ASN A 86 13.29 12.00 -9.84
N GLY A 87 11.96 11.99 -9.87
CA GLY A 87 11.16 12.58 -10.93
C GLY A 87 11.12 11.77 -12.24
N LEU A 88 11.86 10.65 -12.34
CA LEU A 88 11.78 9.74 -13.47
C LEU A 88 10.34 9.30 -13.69
N LEU A 89 9.85 9.47 -14.92
CA LEU A 89 8.49 9.10 -15.32
C LEU A 89 8.51 7.81 -16.14
N MET A 90 7.92 6.76 -15.61
CA MET A 90 7.75 5.47 -16.27
C MET A 90 6.41 5.42 -17.00
N CYS A 91 6.46 5.21 -18.32
CA CYS A 91 5.32 5.03 -19.20
C CYS A 91 5.27 3.57 -19.65
N GLU A 92 4.91 2.66 -18.74
CA GLU A 92 4.91 1.22 -18.97
C GLU A 92 3.47 0.66 -18.96
N PRO A 93 2.88 0.40 -20.13
CA PRO A 93 1.49 -0.06 -20.25
C PRO A 93 1.29 -1.55 -19.90
N GLY A 94 2.37 -2.33 -19.79
CA GLY A 94 2.32 -3.76 -19.44
C GLY A 94 3.61 -4.16 -18.74
N PRO A 95 3.71 -3.94 -17.42
CA PRO A 95 4.96 -4.12 -16.70
C PRO A 95 5.43 -5.57 -16.69
N ALA A 96 6.73 -5.79 -16.46
CA ALA A 96 7.36 -7.09 -16.74
C ALA A 96 7.45 -8.06 -15.56
N TRP A 97 7.08 -7.67 -14.34
CA TRP A 97 7.18 -8.57 -13.19
C TRP A 97 5.90 -9.40 -13.02
N MET A 98 4.86 -8.83 -12.42
CA MET A 98 3.53 -9.43 -12.38
C MET A 98 2.61 -8.64 -13.29
N THR A 99 2.07 -9.33 -14.29
CA THR A 99 1.21 -8.75 -15.32
C THR A 99 -0.02 -9.62 -15.49
N LYS A 100 -1.15 -8.97 -15.65
CA LYS A 100 -2.41 -9.55 -16.07
C LYS A 100 -2.43 -9.78 -17.59
N ASP A 101 -3.28 -10.68 -18.06
CA ASP A 101 -3.34 -11.11 -19.47
C ASP A 101 -3.72 -9.95 -20.40
N ASN A 102 -4.59 -9.06 -19.92
CA ASN A 102 -5.18 -7.99 -20.71
C ASN A 102 -4.19 -6.90 -21.13
N VAL A 103 -3.01 -6.83 -20.50
CA VAL A 103 -1.93 -5.91 -20.90
C VAL A 103 -0.77 -6.60 -21.62
N ALA A 104 -0.82 -7.93 -21.82
CA ALA A 104 0.25 -8.69 -22.47
C ALA A 104 0.58 -8.17 -23.88
N GLY A 105 -0.43 -7.69 -24.63
CA GLY A 105 -0.26 -7.12 -25.98
C GLY A 105 0.53 -5.80 -26.02
N TYR A 106 0.73 -5.15 -24.87
CA TYR A 106 1.44 -3.87 -24.74
C TYR A 106 2.88 -4.01 -24.25
N GLN A 107 3.31 -5.22 -23.88
CA GLN A 107 4.66 -5.47 -23.38
C GLN A 107 5.73 -5.01 -24.38
N GLY A 108 6.77 -4.34 -23.84
CA GLY A 108 7.88 -3.83 -24.64
C GLY A 108 7.57 -2.54 -25.41
N ARG A 109 6.35 -1.99 -25.30
CA ARG A 109 5.97 -0.67 -25.85
C ARG A 109 6.22 0.49 -24.88
N GLY A 110 6.80 0.22 -23.72
CA GLY A 110 7.05 1.20 -22.70
C GLY A 110 8.22 2.14 -23.00
N MET A 111 8.18 3.29 -22.36
CA MET A 111 9.19 4.35 -22.43
C MET A 111 9.46 4.86 -21.01
N GLN A 112 10.72 5.17 -20.71
CA GLN A 112 11.06 5.90 -19.49
C GLN A 112 11.60 7.28 -19.85
N LEU A 113 11.24 8.28 -19.05
CA LEU A 113 11.75 9.64 -19.14
C LEU A 113 12.58 9.95 -17.89
N GLN A 114 13.87 10.17 -18.08
CA GLN A 114 14.77 10.66 -17.04
C GLN A 114 14.84 12.17 -17.10
N PHE A 115 14.73 12.82 -15.95
CA PHE A 115 14.82 14.26 -15.77
C PHE A 115 16.21 14.57 -15.19
N LEU A 116 17.07 15.18 -16.00
CA LEU A 116 18.49 15.32 -15.72
C LEU A 116 18.88 16.80 -15.70
N PRO A 117 19.03 17.41 -14.50
CA PRO A 117 19.66 18.72 -14.39
C PRO A 117 21.15 18.64 -14.74
N PRO A 118 21.82 19.78 -14.98
CA PRO A 118 23.25 19.80 -15.20
C PRO A 118 23.99 19.62 -13.86
N ASP A 119 25.11 18.92 -13.89
CA ASP A 119 26.04 18.83 -12.76
C ASP A 119 26.69 20.20 -12.47
N PHE A 120 27.46 20.28 -11.39
CA PHE A 120 28.14 21.51 -10.97
C PHE A 120 29.04 22.14 -12.07
N HIS A 121 29.52 21.34 -13.01
CA HIS A 121 30.36 21.76 -14.13
C HIS A 121 29.56 22.08 -15.40
N GLY A 122 28.23 21.92 -15.39
CA GLY A 122 27.35 22.13 -16.53
C GLY A 122 27.18 20.90 -17.43
N ASN A 123 27.72 19.74 -17.05
CA ASN A 123 27.57 18.51 -17.83
C ASN A 123 26.25 17.81 -17.50
N VAL A 124 25.73 17.02 -18.43
CA VAL A 124 24.57 16.16 -18.21
C VAL A 124 25.06 14.71 -18.07
N ALA A 125 24.49 13.99 -17.10
CA ALA A 125 24.83 12.58 -16.89
C ALA A 125 24.69 11.78 -18.19
N SER A 126 25.70 10.96 -18.52
CA SER A 126 25.63 10.06 -19.68
C SER A 126 24.68 8.88 -19.39
N PRO A 127 24.12 8.22 -20.43
CA PRO A 127 23.35 7.00 -20.22
C PRO A 127 24.18 5.94 -19.46
N PRO A 128 23.56 5.13 -18.58
CA PRO A 128 24.24 4.04 -17.90
C PRO A 128 24.90 3.09 -18.92
N THR A 129 26.10 2.61 -18.63
CA THR A 129 26.88 1.71 -19.52
C THR A 129 27.07 0.31 -18.97
N HIS A 130 26.75 0.10 -17.69
CA HIS A 130 26.79 -1.18 -16.99
C HIS A 130 25.59 -1.28 -16.06
N ARG A 131 25.31 -2.51 -15.62
CA ARG A 131 24.26 -2.79 -14.64
C ARG A 131 24.63 -2.22 -13.29
N ARG A 132 23.67 -1.55 -12.64
CA ARG A 132 23.79 -0.99 -11.29
C ARG A 132 22.42 -0.63 -10.74
N TYR A 133 22.28 -0.63 -9.43
CA TYR A 133 21.02 -0.25 -8.80
C TYR A 133 20.71 1.24 -9.00
N LEU A 134 19.42 1.56 -9.16
CA LEU A 134 18.95 2.93 -9.37
C LEU A 134 19.40 3.85 -8.22
N TRP A 135 19.27 3.39 -6.97
CA TRP A 135 19.62 4.17 -5.79
C TRP A 135 21.10 4.51 -5.66
N GLN A 136 22.00 3.81 -6.37
CA GLN A 136 23.43 4.09 -6.29
C GLN A 136 23.82 5.42 -6.93
N ASP A 137 22.95 6.00 -7.76
CA ASP A 137 23.21 7.27 -8.44
C ASP A 137 23.07 8.48 -7.51
N ASP A 138 22.15 8.41 -6.54
CA ASP A 138 21.71 9.55 -5.72
C ASP A 138 21.21 9.14 -4.32
N LEU A 139 21.69 8.00 -3.80
CA LEU A 139 21.25 7.34 -2.56
C LEU A 139 19.80 6.83 -2.57
N GLY A 140 19.07 6.99 -3.68
CA GLY A 140 17.68 6.53 -3.78
C GLY A 140 16.66 7.47 -3.12
N ILE A 141 17.06 8.67 -2.71
CA ILE A 141 16.24 9.58 -1.90
C ILE A 141 15.96 10.84 -2.70
N GLY A 142 14.67 11.20 -2.79
CA GLY A 142 14.20 12.42 -3.45
C GLY A 142 13.47 13.35 -2.48
N GLU A 143 13.09 14.53 -2.99
CA GLU A 143 12.18 15.45 -2.33
C GLU A 143 10.90 15.53 -3.16
N GLN A 144 9.83 14.91 -2.66
CA GLN A 144 8.51 14.87 -3.27
C GLN A 144 7.46 15.36 -2.29
N ARG A 145 6.39 15.92 -2.84
CA ARG A 145 5.17 16.25 -2.10
C ARG A 145 3.99 16.35 -3.04
N TRP A 146 2.79 16.33 -2.49
CA TRP A 146 1.59 16.62 -3.27
C TRP A 146 1.30 18.11 -3.28
N ASN A 147 0.74 18.62 -4.39
CA ASN A 147 0.13 19.95 -4.40
C ASN A 147 -1.15 19.91 -3.56
N GLY A 148 -1.11 20.51 -2.37
CA GLY A 148 -2.25 20.55 -1.45
C GLY A 148 -3.42 21.41 -1.95
N ASP A 149 -3.15 22.36 -2.83
CA ASP A 149 -4.15 23.31 -3.35
C ASP A 149 -4.96 22.73 -4.52
N ALA A 150 -4.46 21.66 -5.15
CA ALA A 150 -5.14 21.02 -6.27
C ALA A 150 -6.17 20.00 -5.77
N ALA A 151 -7.35 19.98 -6.42
CA ALA A 151 -8.32 18.90 -6.19
C ALA A 151 -7.84 17.58 -6.79
N ALA A 152 -7.23 17.65 -7.98
CA ALA A 152 -6.63 16.50 -8.65
C ALA A 152 -5.27 16.10 -8.03
N PRO A 153 -4.88 14.82 -8.07
CA PRO A 153 -3.57 14.37 -7.60
C PRO A 153 -2.44 14.91 -8.49
N VAL A 154 -1.76 15.96 -8.02
CA VAL A 154 -0.57 16.53 -8.67
C VAL A 154 0.65 16.26 -7.79
N LEU A 155 1.55 15.39 -8.27
CA LEU A 155 2.79 15.07 -7.57
C LEU A 155 3.90 16.04 -7.98
N GLU A 156 4.60 16.60 -7.00
CA GLU A 156 5.71 17.51 -7.20
C GLU A 156 7.02 16.84 -6.79
N THR A 157 8.07 16.99 -7.61
CA THR A 157 9.45 16.59 -7.30
C THR A 157 10.35 17.82 -7.35
N TYR A 158 11.20 17.99 -6.35
CA TYR A 158 12.07 19.16 -6.19
C TYR A 158 13.52 18.83 -6.48
N TRP A 159 14.14 19.68 -7.30
CA TRP A 159 15.56 19.63 -7.63
C TRP A 159 16.23 20.85 -7.06
N ARG A 160 16.95 20.68 -5.95
CA ARG A 160 17.76 21.74 -5.33
C ARG A 160 19.16 21.68 -5.89
N LEU A 161 19.45 22.58 -6.82
CA LEU A 161 20.64 22.49 -7.65
C LEU A 161 21.79 23.35 -7.12
N PRO A 162 23.04 22.89 -7.18
CA PRO A 162 24.20 23.64 -6.68
C PRO A 162 24.49 24.92 -7.46
N GLN A 163 23.83 25.13 -8.61
CA GLN A 163 23.86 26.36 -9.39
C GLN A 163 23.01 27.49 -8.76
N GLY A 164 22.41 27.29 -7.58
CA GLY A 164 21.61 28.31 -6.90
C GLY A 164 20.19 28.41 -7.44
N VAL A 165 19.61 27.28 -7.88
CA VAL A 165 18.25 27.23 -8.47
C VAL A 165 17.50 26.05 -7.87
N VAL A 166 16.21 26.23 -7.59
CA VAL A 166 15.30 25.13 -7.31
C VAL A 166 14.32 24.98 -8.47
N VAL A 167 14.33 23.80 -9.09
CA VAL A 167 13.38 23.42 -10.14
C VAL A 167 12.36 22.45 -9.55
N ARG A 168 11.08 22.74 -9.73
CA ARG A 168 9.96 21.87 -9.40
C ARG A 168 9.46 21.18 -10.66
N GLN A 169 9.32 19.88 -10.59
CA GLN A 169 8.59 19.07 -11.57
C GLN A 169 7.20 18.74 -11.01
N SER A 170 6.13 19.21 -11.64
CA SER A 170 4.77 18.81 -11.28
C SER A 170 4.23 17.81 -12.32
N VAL A 171 3.54 16.75 -11.88
CA VAL A 171 2.98 15.70 -12.76
C VAL A 171 1.55 15.35 -12.34
N PHE A 172 0.63 15.29 -13.31
CA PHE A 172 -0.72 14.74 -13.12
C PHE A 172 -1.20 13.99 -14.36
N GLY A 173 -2.16 13.07 -14.17
CA GLY A 173 -2.78 12.31 -15.25
C GLY A 173 -3.99 13.02 -15.84
N SER A 174 -4.16 12.94 -17.17
CA SER A 174 -5.37 13.40 -17.86
C SER A 174 -5.83 12.39 -18.90
N ILE A 175 -7.14 12.41 -19.18
CA ILE A 175 -7.73 11.76 -20.34
C ILE A 175 -8.47 12.79 -21.17
N ARG A 176 -8.75 12.43 -22.42
CA ARG A 176 -9.54 13.24 -23.36
C ARG A 176 -10.84 13.73 -22.71
N GLY A 177 -10.95 15.05 -22.56
CA GLY A 177 -12.19 15.73 -22.16
C GLY A 177 -12.54 15.68 -20.68
N GLY A 178 -11.69 15.09 -19.82
CA GLY A 178 -11.86 15.11 -18.36
C GLY A 178 -13.16 14.47 -17.86
N GLY A 179 -13.36 13.18 -18.12
CA GLY A 179 -14.55 12.44 -17.70
C GLY A 179 -14.25 11.00 -17.27
N ASP A 180 -15.26 10.14 -17.22
CA ASP A 180 -15.06 8.72 -16.94
C ASP A 180 -14.30 8.02 -18.08
N TYR A 181 -13.38 7.13 -17.73
CA TYR A 181 -12.78 6.18 -18.67
C TYR A 181 -13.87 5.27 -19.25
N GLN A 182 -13.93 5.14 -20.58
CA GLN A 182 -14.99 4.39 -21.27
C GLN A 182 -14.49 3.08 -21.87
N GLN A 183 -13.28 3.09 -22.45
CA GLN A 183 -12.78 1.96 -23.23
C GLN A 183 -11.25 1.93 -23.30
N GLU A 184 -10.69 0.75 -23.55
CA GLU A 184 -9.24 0.49 -23.61
C GLU A 184 -8.44 1.42 -24.52
N SER A 185 -9.04 1.87 -25.62
CA SER A 185 -8.39 2.77 -26.57
C SER A 185 -8.31 4.23 -26.11
N ASP A 186 -8.95 4.59 -25.00
CA ASP A 186 -8.93 5.95 -24.49
C ASP A 186 -7.48 6.33 -24.11
N PRO A 187 -6.95 7.45 -24.63
CA PRO A 187 -5.56 7.80 -24.39
C PRO A 187 -5.39 8.39 -22.99
N LEU A 188 -4.45 7.83 -22.24
CA LEU A 188 -3.93 8.42 -21.02
C LEU A 188 -2.70 9.27 -21.31
N TYR A 189 -2.72 10.48 -20.74
CA TYR A 189 -1.62 11.43 -20.80
C TYR A 189 -1.11 11.79 -19.41
N ALA A 190 0.17 12.13 -19.33
CA ALA A 190 0.77 12.82 -18.20
C ALA A 190 1.14 14.23 -18.66
N TRP A 191 0.62 15.23 -17.97
CA TRP A 191 1.15 16.59 -18.05
C TRP A 191 2.34 16.69 -17.12
N VAL A 192 3.43 17.30 -17.60
CA VAL A 192 4.64 17.57 -16.80
C VAL A 192 4.99 19.06 -16.89
N ARG A 193 5.15 19.75 -15.77
CA ARG A 193 5.62 21.14 -15.71
C ARG A 193 6.95 21.20 -14.99
N LEU A 194 7.97 21.72 -15.65
CA LEU A 194 9.22 22.11 -15.00
C LEU A 194 9.17 23.60 -14.72
N GLU A 195 9.31 24.02 -13.47
CA GLU A 195 9.19 25.40 -13.03
C GLU A 195 10.34 25.80 -12.12
N VAL A 196 10.93 26.96 -12.36
CA VAL A 196 11.89 27.57 -11.43
C VAL A 196 11.10 28.20 -10.28
N VAL A 197 11.23 27.64 -9.07
CA VAL A 197 10.48 28.09 -7.87
C VAL A 197 11.35 28.91 -6.92
N HIS A 198 12.67 28.84 -7.06
CA HIS A 198 13.61 29.65 -6.29
C HIS A 198 14.88 29.91 -7.09
N VAL A 199 15.44 31.11 -6.93
CA VAL A 199 16.71 31.55 -7.52
C VAL A 199 17.51 32.25 -6.42
N ASP A 200 18.74 31.83 -6.22
CA ASP A 200 19.70 32.49 -5.33
C ASP A 200 20.04 33.88 -5.86
N GLU A 201 19.83 34.90 -5.03
CA GLU A 201 20.10 36.30 -5.35
C GLU A 201 21.60 36.59 -5.55
N VAL A 202 22.48 35.77 -4.97
CA VAL A 202 23.93 35.97 -5.01
C VAL A 202 24.53 35.27 -6.23
N ARG A 203 24.16 34.01 -6.46
CA ARG A 203 24.78 33.17 -7.49
C ARG A 203 23.76 32.25 -8.16
N ALA A 204 23.29 32.68 -9.32
CA ALA A 204 22.55 31.83 -10.24
C ALA A 204 22.97 32.11 -11.70
N PRO A 205 22.94 31.10 -12.59
CA PRO A 205 23.11 31.35 -14.02
C PRO A 205 21.89 32.10 -14.57
N GLN A 206 22.00 32.71 -15.75
CA GLN A 206 20.83 33.34 -16.40
C GLN A 206 19.86 32.30 -16.98
N THR A 207 20.40 31.16 -17.40
CA THR A 207 19.65 30.08 -18.04
C THR A 207 20.13 28.74 -17.51
N LEU A 208 19.20 27.78 -17.42
CA LEU A 208 19.49 26.43 -16.93
C LEU A 208 19.04 25.40 -17.99
N PRO A 209 19.97 24.68 -18.64
CA PRO A 209 19.59 23.55 -19.49
C PRO A 209 19.14 22.38 -18.60
N PHE A 210 18.00 21.79 -18.92
CA PHE A 210 17.40 20.68 -18.19
C PHE A 210 17.01 19.59 -19.20
N VAL A 211 17.58 18.40 -19.08
CA VAL A 211 17.42 17.34 -20.08
C VAL A 211 16.30 16.40 -19.70
N VAL A 212 15.40 16.13 -20.65
CA VAL A 212 14.45 15.03 -20.61
C VAL A 212 14.96 13.93 -21.52
N ARG A 213 15.55 12.88 -20.94
CA ARG A 213 16.10 11.74 -21.67
C ARG A 213 15.05 10.66 -21.88
N MET A 214 14.83 10.32 -23.14
CA MET A 214 13.93 9.27 -23.61
C MET A 214 14.71 8.00 -23.90
N ALA A 215 14.30 6.91 -23.25
CA ALA A 215 14.80 5.57 -23.51
C ALA A 215 13.64 4.56 -23.46
N ARG A 216 13.86 3.37 -24.01
CA ARG A 216 13.00 2.23 -23.70
C ARG A 216 13.15 1.94 -22.20
N ARG A 217 12.10 1.36 -21.58
CA ARG A 217 12.22 0.85 -20.22
C ARG A 217 13.44 -0.08 -20.13
N HIS A 218 14.39 0.35 -19.33
CA HIS A 218 15.59 -0.41 -19.01
C HIS A 218 15.87 -0.42 -17.52
N LEU A 219 15.00 0.15 -16.69
CA LEU A 219 14.88 -0.27 -15.31
C LEU A 219 14.17 -1.62 -15.25
N GLN A 220 14.76 -2.55 -14.52
CA GLN A 220 14.19 -3.86 -14.24
C GLN A 220 14.24 -4.16 -12.76
N PHE A 221 13.26 -4.93 -12.32
CA PHE A 221 13.27 -5.48 -10.99
C PHE A 221 14.35 -6.57 -10.90
N ARG A 222 15.17 -6.46 -9.86
CA ARG A 222 16.14 -7.48 -9.49
C ARG A 222 15.66 -8.13 -8.20
N ASP A 223 15.60 -9.45 -8.25
CA ASP A 223 15.48 -10.25 -7.04
C ASP A 223 16.82 -10.19 -6.28
N GLY A 224 16.85 -9.38 -5.23
CA GLY A 224 18.02 -9.09 -4.41
C GLY A 224 17.93 -9.66 -3.01
N TYR A 225 17.02 -10.62 -2.72
CA TYR A 225 16.82 -11.13 -1.35
C TYR A 225 18.12 -11.65 -0.69
N ALA A 226 19.13 -12.07 -1.46
CA ALA A 226 20.41 -12.53 -0.91
C ALA A 226 21.33 -11.41 -0.38
N ASP A 227 21.30 -10.21 -0.97
CA ASP A 227 22.33 -9.18 -0.76
C ASP A 227 21.77 -7.76 -0.50
N GLU A 228 20.45 -7.54 -0.63
CA GLU A 228 19.81 -6.21 -0.64
C GLU A 228 18.43 -6.23 0.07
N ASN A 229 17.74 -5.08 0.11
CA ASN A 229 16.41 -4.87 0.74
C ASN A 229 15.22 -5.56 0.02
N GLY A 230 15.41 -6.76 -0.51
CA GLY A 230 14.40 -7.53 -1.25
C GLY A 230 14.36 -7.18 -2.74
N VAL A 231 13.17 -6.87 -3.27
CA VAL A 231 12.98 -6.53 -4.69
C VAL A 231 13.36 -5.08 -4.95
N THR A 232 14.46 -4.87 -5.68
CA THR A 232 15.03 -3.54 -5.98
C THR A 232 15.08 -3.28 -7.48
N LEU A 233 15.47 -2.06 -7.88
CA LEU A 233 15.50 -1.65 -9.28
C LEU A 233 16.92 -1.49 -9.78
N GLU A 234 17.21 -2.12 -10.91
CA GLU A 234 18.52 -2.09 -11.57
C GLU A 234 18.39 -1.55 -13.00
N TYR A 235 19.38 -0.78 -13.44
CA TYR A 235 19.54 -0.43 -14.85
C TYR A 235 20.07 -1.64 -15.64
N GLU A 236 19.44 -1.94 -16.77
CA GLU A 236 19.93 -2.87 -17.81
C GLU A 236 20.22 -2.09 -19.11
N PRO A 237 21.38 -1.42 -19.23
CA PRO A 237 21.73 -0.55 -20.36
C PRO A 237 21.46 -1.13 -21.76
N GLU A 238 21.66 -2.43 -21.94
CA GLU A 238 21.42 -3.16 -23.17
C GLU A 238 19.97 -3.03 -23.69
N ASN A 239 19.02 -2.74 -22.79
CA ASN A 239 17.61 -2.56 -23.09
C ASN A 239 17.21 -1.10 -23.36
N ALA A 240 18.11 -0.13 -23.16
CA ALA A 240 17.77 1.30 -23.22
C ALA A 240 17.36 1.78 -24.62
N ALA A 241 17.83 1.13 -25.68
CA ALA A 241 17.56 1.51 -27.04
C ALA A 241 16.05 1.41 -27.37
N MET A 242 15.45 2.51 -27.84
CA MET A 242 14.08 2.49 -28.35
C MET A 242 13.94 1.47 -29.50
N PRO A 243 12.83 0.71 -29.59
CA PRO A 243 12.64 -0.28 -30.67
C PRO A 243 12.64 0.33 -32.07
N GLY A 244 12.22 1.59 -32.18
CA GLY A 244 12.24 2.38 -33.41
C GLY A 244 13.06 3.66 -33.27
N ARG A 245 13.27 4.36 -34.39
CA ARG A 245 13.85 5.70 -34.37
C ARG A 245 12.78 6.75 -34.04
N MET A 246 13.21 7.81 -33.36
CA MET A 246 12.38 8.97 -33.05
C MET A 246 12.92 10.20 -33.78
N ARG A 247 12.04 11.16 -34.04
CA ARG A 247 12.41 12.45 -34.64
C ARG A 247 11.47 13.55 -34.17
N VAL A 248 11.85 14.80 -34.40
CA VAL A 248 10.90 15.92 -34.34
C VAL A 248 9.95 15.83 -35.54
N ALA A 249 8.65 15.96 -35.30
CA ALA A 249 7.63 15.90 -36.35
C ALA A 249 7.86 17.02 -37.41
N PRO A 250 7.74 16.71 -38.71
CA PRO A 250 7.86 17.70 -39.78
C PRO A 250 6.94 18.92 -39.60
N GLY A 251 7.51 20.11 -39.76
CA GLY A 251 6.80 21.39 -39.55
C GLY A 251 6.70 21.83 -38.08
N PHE A 252 7.05 20.95 -37.13
CA PHE A 252 7.23 21.29 -35.72
C PHE A 252 8.68 21.66 -35.50
N GLY A 253 8.93 22.63 -34.63
CA GLY A 253 10.27 23.18 -34.50
C GLY A 253 10.66 24.18 -35.61
N VAL A 254 9.71 24.87 -36.28
CA VAL A 254 10.00 25.97 -37.26
C VAL A 254 9.26 27.27 -36.84
N GLY A 255 9.92 28.45 -36.82
CA GLY A 255 9.36 29.75 -36.35
C GLY A 255 9.88 30.28 -34.99
N PRO A 256 9.43 31.43 -34.46
CA PRO A 256 9.97 31.99 -33.21
C PRO A 256 9.43 31.36 -31.91
N ASN A 257 8.21 30.79 -31.91
CA ASN A 257 7.63 30.00 -30.81
C ASN A 257 7.21 28.63 -31.34
N ARG A 258 7.89 27.58 -30.90
CA ARG A 258 7.79 26.23 -31.46
C ARG A 258 7.31 25.26 -30.39
N SER A 259 6.19 24.57 -30.65
CA SER A 259 5.96 23.28 -30.02
C SER A 259 6.90 22.27 -30.68
N VAL A 260 7.58 21.46 -29.88
CA VAL A 260 8.28 20.26 -30.37
C VAL A 260 7.41 19.05 -30.08
N GLN A 261 7.17 18.24 -31.10
CA GLN A 261 6.48 16.96 -30.99
C GLN A 261 7.46 15.87 -31.41
N VAL A 262 7.76 14.96 -30.50
CA VAL A 262 8.63 13.82 -30.74
C VAL A 262 7.76 12.66 -31.22
N GLU A 263 8.00 12.22 -32.46
CA GLU A 263 7.27 11.14 -33.10
C GLU A 263 8.14 9.93 -33.36
N HIS A 264 7.52 8.75 -33.34
CA HIS A 264 8.07 7.56 -33.96
C HIS A 264 8.06 7.74 -35.49
N LEU A 265 8.91 6.99 -36.20
CA LEU A 265 8.97 7.07 -37.67
C LEU A 265 7.66 6.67 -38.39
N ASP A 266 6.74 5.99 -37.70
CA ASP A 266 5.39 5.69 -38.20
C ASP A 266 4.43 6.91 -38.15
N GLY A 267 4.89 8.06 -37.64
CA GLY A 267 4.13 9.31 -37.58
C GLY A 267 3.27 9.47 -36.33
N THR A 268 3.32 8.52 -35.39
CA THR A 268 2.66 8.64 -34.08
C THR A 268 3.50 9.44 -33.09
N VAL A 269 2.86 10.30 -32.29
CA VAL A 269 3.50 11.22 -31.35
C VAL A 269 3.53 10.60 -29.96
N ARG A 270 4.69 10.61 -29.33
CA ARG A 270 4.88 10.06 -27.97
C ARG A 270 4.87 11.15 -26.90
N MET A 271 5.48 12.29 -27.21
CA MET A 271 5.52 13.44 -26.31
C MET A 271 5.68 14.74 -27.08
N GLY A 272 5.43 15.86 -26.41
CA GLY A 272 5.70 17.17 -26.96
C GLY A 272 5.64 18.28 -25.93
N THR A 273 5.99 19.49 -26.35
CA THR A 273 6.00 20.67 -25.49
C THR A 273 4.90 21.63 -25.88
N VAL A 274 4.36 22.37 -24.91
CA VAL A 274 3.69 23.64 -25.17
C VAL A 274 4.70 24.57 -25.88
N PRO A 275 4.28 25.52 -26.74
CA PRO A 275 5.21 26.35 -27.50
C PRO A 275 6.27 27.04 -26.62
N LEU A 276 7.54 26.84 -26.98
CA LEU A 276 8.72 27.45 -26.34
C LEU A 276 9.49 28.29 -27.37
N PRO A 277 10.31 29.26 -26.95
CA PRO A 277 11.21 29.96 -27.87
C PRO A 277 12.18 28.98 -28.54
N ALA A 278 12.50 29.23 -29.82
CA ALA A 278 13.23 28.27 -30.66
C ALA A 278 14.64 27.90 -30.16
N ASP A 279 15.30 28.81 -29.45
CA ASP A 279 16.62 28.66 -28.83
C ASP A 279 16.57 27.87 -27.51
N ARG A 280 15.39 27.55 -27.00
CA ARG A 280 15.19 26.93 -25.68
C ARG A 280 14.88 25.44 -25.72
N VAL A 281 14.90 24.85 -26.90
CA VAL A 281 14.60 23.43 -27.06
C VAL A 281 15.52 22.79 -28.10
N VAL A 282 16.16 21.69 -27.73
CA VAL A 282 17.06 20.94 -28.60
C VAL A 282 16.76 19.45 -28.47
N PHE A 283 16.56 18.78 -29.61
CA PHE A 283 16.36 17.32 -29.67
C PHE A 283 17.56 16.66 -30.33
N THR A 284 18.19 15.71 -29.65
CA THR A 284 19.40 15.02 -30.11
C THR A 284 19.36 13.54 -29.78
N GLU A 285 19.88 12.70 -30.66
CA GLU A 285 20.23 11.32 -30.31
C GLU A 285 21.55 11.33 -29.53
N THR A 286 21.63 10.61 -28.41
CA THR A 286 22.85 10.52 -27.58
C THR A 286 23.91 9.66 -28.25
N ALA A 287 25.09 9.54 -27.62
CA ALA A 287 26.11 8.58 -28.05
C ALA A 287 25.62 7.12 -27.97
N THR A 288 24.65 6.83 -27.08
CA THR A 288 23.98 5.53 -27.03
C THR A 288 22.90 5.48 -28.11
N PRO A 289 22.99 4.55 -29.08
CA PRO A 289 22.04 4.51 -30.19
C PRO A 289 20.59 4.36 -29.73
N ARG A 290 19.70 5.15 -30.34
CA ARG A 290 18.25 5.17 -30.08
C ARG A 290 17.88 5.52 -28.64
N VAL A 291 18.75 6.24 -27.94
CA VAL A 291 18.44 7.00 -26.72
C VAL A 291 18.51 8.48 -27.10
N TYR A 292 17.51 9.27 -26.71
CA TYR A 292 17.35 10.65 -27.18
C TYR A 292 17.24 11.61 -26.01
N ASP A 293 17.80 12.79 -26.16
CA ASP A 293 17.70 13.89 -25.20
C ASP A 293 16.85 15.02 -25.81
N LEU A 294 15.87 15.49 -25.04
CA LEU A 294 15.19 16.77 -25.27
C LEU A 294 15.70 17.75 -24.21
N THR A 295 16.60 18.65 -24.60
CA THR A 295 17.13 19.69 -23.72
C THR A 295 16.17 20.87 -23.71
N LEU A 296 15.66 21.23 -22.53
CA LEU A 296 14.82 22.39 -22.25
C LEU A 296 15.67 23.44 -21.55
N THR A 297 15.80 24.65 -22.09
CA THR A 297 16.57 25.72 -21.45
C THR A 297 15.62 26.69 -20.75
N LEU A 298 15.56 26.60 -19.42
CA LEU A 298 14.74 27.47 -18.58
C LEU A 298 15.44 28.81 -18.37
N ASP A 299 14.68 29.91 -18.40
CA ASP A 299 15.14 31.17 -17.82
C ASP A 299 15.17 31.03 -16.30
N VAL A 300 16.25 31.49 -15.68
CA VAL A 300 16.43 31.34 -14.23
C VAL A 300 15.80 32.54 -13.54
N GLN A 301 14.47 32.52 -13.51
CA GLN A 301 13.62 33.50 -12.85
C GLN A 301 12.46 32.76 -12.20
N PRO A 302 12.05 33.12 -10.96
CA PRO A 302 10.88 32.50 -10.34
C PRO A 302 9.64 32.56 -11.24
N GLY A 303 8.97 31.41 -11.41
CA GLY A 303 7.80 31.23 -12.28
C GLY A 303 8.11 30.91 -13.75
N ALA A 304 9.37 30.98 -14.18
CA ALA A 304 9.77 30.51 -15.50
C ALA A 304 9.52 28.99 -15.62
N ARG A 305 8.86 28.56 -16.70
CA ARG A 305 8.36 27.20 -16.81
C ARG A 305 8.40 26.61 -18.22
N ALA A 306 8.45 25.29 -18.30
CA ALA A 306 8.25 24.51 -19.51
C ALA A 306 7.24 23.39 -19.27
N ASP A 307 6.19 23.35 -20.09
CA ASP A 307 5.12 22.36 -19.98
C ASP A 307 5.27 21.30 -21.10
N LEU A 308 5.20 20.04 -20.70
CA LEU A 308 5.24 18.87 -21.57
C LEU A 308 3.96 18.07 -21.46
N LEU A 309 3.58 17.44 -22.57
CA LEU A 309 2.56 16.41 -22.64
C LEU A 309 3.23 15.09 -23.02
N VAL A 310 2.96 14.03 -22.25
CA VAL A 310 3.51 12.69 -22.47
C VAL A 310 2.35 11.71 -22.62
N ALA A 311 2.32 10.95 -23.71
CA ALA A 311 1.30 9.93 -23.91
C ALA A 311 1.79 8.55 -23.41
N MET A 312 0.93 7.81 -22.69
CA MET A 312 1.22 6.45 -22.23
C MET A 312 1.54 5.51 -23.41
N LEU A 313 0.76 5.65 -24.49
CA LEU A 313 0.97 4.98 -25.77
C LEU A 313 1.11 6.04 -26.87
N PRO A 314 1.87 5.79 -27.96
CA PRO A 314 1.98 6.75 -29.05
C PRO A 314 0.62 7.05 -29.68
N GLN A 315 0.34 8.32 -29.96
CA GLN A 315 -0.97 8.80 -30.42
C GLN A 315 -0.91 9.35 -31.84
N SER A 316 -2.05 9.44 -32.52
CA SER A 316 -2.10 10.21 -33.78
C SER A 316 -1.78 11.68 -33.53
N ARG A 317 -1.20 12.37 -34.52
CA ARG A 317 -0.92 13.82 -34.43
C ARG A 317 -2.15 14.64 -34.10
N THR A 318 -3.32 14.26 -34.62
CA THR A 318 -4.58 14.97 -34.39
C THR A 318 -5.02 14.85 -32.93
N GLU A 319 -5.07 13.63 -32.41
CA GLU A 319 -5.47 13.39 -31.02
C GLU A 319 -4.49 14.06 -30.04
N PHE A 320 -3.18 13.89 -30.26
CA PHE A 320 -2.15 14.50 -29.42
C PHE A 320 -2.22 16.03 -29.42
N ARG A 321 -2.45 16.67 -30.57
CA ARG A 321 -2.56 18.14 -30.66
C ARG A 321 -3.79 18.67 -29.96
N ARG A 322 -4.90 17.93 -29.99
CA ARG A 322 -6.12 18.37 -29.31
C ARG A 322 -5.87 18.44 -27.81
N GLU A 323 -5.25 17.43 -27.23
CA GLU A 323 -4.87 17.44 -25.82
C GLU A 323 -3.85 18.55 -25.53
N LEU A 324 -2.77 18.63 -26.32
CA LEU A 324 -1.73 19.65 -26.15
C LEU A 324 -2.27 21.09 -26.21
N ALA A 325 -3.33 21.33 -27.00
CA ALA A 325 -3.96 22.64 -27.13
C ALA A 325 -4.73 23.09 -25.88
N LEU A 326 -5.06 22.18 -24.94
CA LEU A 326 -5.61 22.56 -23.63
C LEU A 326 -4.58 23.36 -22.81
N GLY A 327 -3.30 23.03 -22.98
CA GLY A 327 -2.25 23.49 -22.08
C GLY A 327 -2.36 22.87 -20.70
N TRP A 328 -1.31 23.03 -19.89
CA TRP A 328 -1.28 22.52 -18.52
C TRP A 328 -2.46 23.03 -17.69
N ASP A 329 -2.69 24.35 -17.68
CA ASP A 329 -3.69 24.96 -16.80
C ASP A 329 -5.12 24.53 -17.18
N GLY A 330 -5.40 24.38 -18.49
CA GLY A 330 -6.69 23.89 -18.99
C GLY A 330 -6.93 22.40 -18.71
N ALA A 331 -5.90 21.57 -18.87
CA ALA A 331 -6.00 20.15 -18.55
C ALA A 331 -6.10 19.89 -17.04
N LEU A 332 -5.40 20.68 -16.22
CA LEU A 332 -5.50 20.60 -14.76
C LEU A 332 -6.92 20.98 -14.31
N ALA A 333 -7.49 22.07 -14.85
CA ALA A 333 -8.86 22.45 -14.54
C ALA A 333 -9.89 21.35 -14.90
N GLN A 334 -9.69 20.64 -16.03
CA GLN A 334 -10.52 19.48 -16.37
C GLN A 334 -10.35 18.32 -15.39
N ALA A 335 -9.11 18.03 -14.99
CA ALA A 335 -8.83 17.02 -13.98
C ALA A 335 -9.49 17.38 -12.64
N GLU A 336 -9.30 18.61 -12.15
CA GLU A 336 -9.87 19.08 -10.89
C GLU A 336 -11.40 19.03 -10.89
N ALA A 337 -12.03 19.43 -11.99
CA ALA A 337 -13.48 19.33 -12.14
C ALA A 337 -13.96 17.87 -11.99
N TYR A 338 -13.30 16.93 -12.67
CA TYR A 338 -13.65 15.51 -12.60
C TYR A 338 -13.39 14.91 -11.21
N TRP A 339 -12.21 15.15 -10.63
CA TRP A 339 -11.85 14.63 -9.31
C TRP A 339 -12.79 15.15 -8.23
N THR A 340 -13.19 16.42 -8.32
CA THR A 340 -14.18 17.04 -7.41
C THR A 340 -15.58 16.46 -7.62
N SER A 341 -16.07 16.37 -8.87
CA SER A 341 -17.43 15.93 -9.15
C SER A 341 -17.67 14.44 -8.91
N THR A 342 -16.61 13.65 -8.83
CA THR A 342 -16.65 12.20 -8.61
C THR A 342 -16.12 11.78 -7.24
N ALA A 343 -15.90 12.75 -6.33
CA ALA A 343 -15.68 12.44 -4.93
C ALA A 343 -16.99 11.89 -4.32
N ASP A 344 -16.88 10.91 -3.43
CA ASP A 344 -18.06 10.37 -2.74
C ASP A 344 -18.61 11.41 -1.76
N ALA A 345 -19.82 11.89 -2.00
CA ALA A 345 -20.47 12.87 -1.13
C ALA A 345 -20.78 12.31 0.27
N ALA A 346 -20.89 10.98 0.40
CA ALA A 346 -21.04 10.30 1.68
C ALA A 346 -19.70 10.09 2.41
N GLY A 347 -18.58 10.41 1.75
CA GLY A 347 -17.24 10.28 2.32
C GLY A 347 -17.05 11.09 3.60
N ALA A 348 -16.33 10.49 4.54
CA ALA A 348 -15.96 11.10 5.80
C ALA A 348 -15.07 12.33 5.57
N THR A 349 -15.22 13.34 6.42
CA THR A 349 -14.31 14.49 6.49
C THR A 349 -13.57 14.41 7.81
N ILE A 350 -12.24 14.25 7.74
CA ILE A 350 -11.38 14.10 8.90
C ILE A 350 -10.35 15.22 8.87
N HIS A 351 -10.20 15.90 10.01
CA HIS A 351 -9.22 16.94 10.22
C HIS A 351 -8.66 16.83 11.64
N THR A 352 -7.33 16.76 11.73
CA THR A 352 -6.59 16.76 12.98
C THR A 352 -5.52 17.86 12.96
N PRO A 353 -4.97 18.27 14.13
CA PRO A 353 -3.80 19.15 14.22
C PRO A 353 -2.54 18.62 13.50
N GLU A 354 -2.53 17.34 13.13
CA GLU A 354 -1.40 16.70 12.45
C GLU A 354 -1.60 16.69 10.92
N ARG A 355 -1.02 17.70 10.27
CA ARG A 355 -1.09 17.86 8.80
C ARG A 355 -0.74 16.60 8.01
N SER A 356 0.27 15.83 8.41
CA SER A 356 0.66 14.60 7.72
C SER A 356 -0.40 13.51 7.76
N VAL A 357 -1.19 13.44 8.85
CA VAL A 357 -2.32 12.51 8.96
C VAL A 357 -3.42 12.92 8.00
N ASN A 358 -3.78 14.21 7.97
CA ASN A 358 -4.79 14.75 7.06
C ASN A 358 -4.42 14.51 5.58
N GLU A 359 -3.15 14.75 5.23
CA GLU A 359 -2.65 14.49 3.88
C GLU A 359 -2.66 12.98 3.56
N ALA A 360 -2.23 12.11 4.46
CA ALA A 360 -2.25 10.67 4.26
C ALA A 360 -3.66 10.14 3.97
N LEU A 361 -4.64 10.48 4.82
CA LEU A 361 -6.03 10.04 4.67
C LEU A 361 -6.61 10.41 3.30
N ARG A 362 -6.37 11.64 2.85
CA ARG A 362 -6.79 12.08 1.51
C ARG A 362 -6.09 11.30 0.41
N ARG A 363 -4.76 11.15 0.51
CA ARG A 363 -3.94 10.53 -0.54
C ARG A 363 -4.20 9.05 -0.69
N PHE A 364 -4.51 8.33 0.40
CA PHE A 364 -4.80 6.92 0.31
C PHE A 364 -6.04 6.62 -0.56
N VAL A 365 -7.12 7.41 -0.41
CA VAL A 365 -8.33 7.24 -1.25
C VAL A 365 -8.03 7.54 -2.72
N GLU A 366 -7.29 8.62 -3.00
CA GLU A 366 -6.93 8.99 -4.37
C GLU A 366 -6.02 7.94 -5.04
N LEU A 367 -5.02 7.42 -4.31
CA LEU A 367 -4.12 6.38 -4.79
C LEU A 367 -4.87 5.07 -5.07
N THR A 368 -5.85 4.70 -4.24
CA THR A 368 -6.71 3.55 -4.48
C THR A 368 -7.47 3.64 -5.81
N GLU A 369 -8.06 4.80 -6.13
CA GLU A 369 -8.76 4.99 -7.41
C GLU A 369 -7.81 5.09 -8.62
N ILE A 370 -6.56 5.55 -8.43
CA ILE A 370 -5.52 5.54 -9.47
C ILE A 370 -5.04 4.12 -9.78
N VAL A 371 -4.87 3.29 -8.74
CA VAL A 371 -4.41 1.91 -8.88
C VAL A 371 -5.52 0.99 -9.38
N GLY A 372 -6.78 1.27 -9.03
CA GLY A 372 -7.94 0.56 -9.55
C GLY A 372 -8.10 0.66 -11.06
N GLU A 373 -8.73 -0.35 -11.66
CA GLU A 373 -8.96 -0.41 -13.10
C GLU A 373 -10.35 -0.93 -13.45
N THR A 374 -10.81 -0.60 -14.66
CA THR A 374 -11.94 -1.27 -15.31
C THR A 374 -11.40 -2.38 -16.21
N SER A 375 -11.72 -3.64 -15.91
CA SER A 375 -11.30 -4.79 -16.71
C SER A 375 -11.95 -4.76 -18.10
N PRO A 376 -11.16 -4.76 -19.19
CA PRO A 376 -11.71 -4.81 -20.56
C PRO A 376 -12.57 -6.05 -20.83
N GLU A 377 -12.29 -7.17 -20.16
CA GLU A 377 -12.98 -8.45 -20.34
C GLU A 377 -14.41 -8.45 -19.78
N SER A 378 -14.60 -7.80 -18.63
CA SER A 378 -15.86 -7.84 -17.88
C SER A 378 -16.61 -6.49 -17.90
N GLY A 379 -15.92 -5.39 -18.22
CA GLY A 379 -16.42 -4.03 -18.04
C GLY A 379 -16.57 -3.62 -16.57
N LYS A 380 -16.16 -4.47 -15.62
CA LYS A 380 -16.28 -4.22 -14.17
C LYS A 380 -15.00 -3.64 -13.60
N ARG A 381 -15.13 -2.88 -12.52
CA ARG A 381 -13.98 -2.32 -11.80
C ARG A 381 -13.41 -3.33 -10.81
N THR A 382 -12.10 -3.26 -10.60
CA THR A 382 -11.36 -4.04 -9.60
C THR A 382 -10.16 -3.24 -9.10
N PHE A 383 -9.79 -3.46 -7.84
CA PHE A 383 -8.49 -2.99 -7.38
C PHE A 383 -7.40 -3.90 -7.92
N LEU A 384 -6.23 -3.32 -8.13
CA LEU A 384 -5.00 -4.08 -8.24
C LEU A 384 -4.26 -3.99 -6.91
N THR A 385 -3.37 -4.93 -6.67
CA THR A 385 -2.49 -4.91 -5.50
C THR A 385 -1.62 -3.65 -5.50
N GLY A 386 -1.22 -3.18 -6.69
CA GLY A 386 -0.42 -1.98 -6.84
C GLY A 386 -0.19 -1.60 -8.30
N SER A 387 0.94 -0.94 -8.53
CA SER A 387 1.36 -0.41 -9.82
C SER A 387 2.80 -0.84 -10.11
N PHE A 388 3.13 -0.93 -11.39
CA PHE A 388 4.45 -1.33 -11.91
C PHE A 388 4.88 -2.76 -11.51
N GLY A 389 5.23 -3.02 -10.25
CA GLY A 389 5.58 -4.37 -9.78
C GLY A 389 4.38 -5.27 -9.52
N TYR A 390 3.25 -4.66 -9.13
CA TYR A 390 2.03 -5.32 -8.63
C TYR A 390 0.79 -5.02 -9.48
N ASP A 391 0.92 -4.97 -10.82
CA ASP A 391 -0.16 -4.62 -11.74
C ASP A 391 -1.16 -5.79 -12.00
N VAL A 392 -1.55 -6.46 -10.93
CA VAL A 392 -2.41 -7.66 -10.87
C VAL A 392 -3.34 -7.59 -9.67
N LEU A 393 -4.40 -8.40 -9.65
CA LEU A 393 -5.30 -8.52 -8.51
C LEU A 393 -4.82 -9.62 -7.56
N TRP A 394 -4.73 -9.27 -6.28
CA TRP A 394 -4.63 -10.23 -5.18
C TRP A 394 -5.77 -9.96 -4.21
N ALA A 395 -6.79 -10.82 -4.17
CA ALA A 395 -8.01 -10.49 -3.44
C ALA A 395 -7.77 -10.39 -1.93
N THR A 396 -6.91 -11.23 -1.34
CA THR A 396 -6.63 -11.13 0.10
C THR A 396 -6.01 -9.77 0.50
N PRO A 397 -4.87 -9.30 -0.04
CA PRO A 397 -4.33 -7.98 0.31
C PRO A 397 -5.26 -6.83 -0.11
N THR A 398 -5.84 -6.88 -1.31
CA THR A 398 -6.73 -5.80 -1.79
C THR A 398 -8.05 -5.75 -1.01
N SER A 399 -8.44 -6.83 -0.33
CA SER A 399 -9.64 -6.81 0.51
C SER A 399 -9.56 -5.77 1.62
N MET A 400 -8.37 -5.56 2.20
CA MET A 400 -8.15 -4.57 3.25
C MET A 400 -8.53 -3.17 2.76
N VAL A 401 -8.30 -2.85 1.49
CA VAL A 401 -8.71 -1.56 0.90
C VAL A 401 -10.22 -1.34 1.03
N HIS A 402 -11.05 -2.37 0.93
CA HIS A 402 -12.50 -2.23 1.14
C HIS A 402 -12.84 -1.99 2.61
N HIS A 403 -12.57 -2.98 3.47
CA HIS A 403 -13.12 -3.02 4.83
C HIS A 403 -12.27 -2.28 5.87
N MET A 404 -11.02 -1.93 5.56
CA MET A 404 -10.14 -1.18 6.47
C MET A 404 -9.92 0.28 6.03
N LEU A 405 -10.14 0.61 4.75
CA LEU A 405 -9.93 1.95 4.21
C LEU A 405 -11.21 2.61 3.74
N LEU A 406 -11.85 2.06 2.71
CA LEU A 406 -12.91 2.76 1.98
C LEU A 406 -14.22 2.80 2.77
N ASP A 407 -14.72 1.64 3.21
CA ASP A 407 -16.00 1.58 3.92
C ASP A 407 -15.96 2.33 5.26
N PRO A 408 -14.92 2.23 6.11
CA PRO A 408 -14.82 3.07 7.31
C PRO A 408 -14.80 4.57 7.04
N LEU A 409 -14.23 5.00 5.90
CA LEU A 409 -14.23 6.39 5.44
C LEU A 409 -15.50 6.78 4.67
N GLY A 410 -16.54 5.95 4.66
CA GLY A 410 -17.81 6.24 3.96
C GLY A 410 -17.70 6.25 2.43
N GLN A 411 -16.60 5.77 1.85
CA GLN A 411 -16.36 5.69 0.40
C GLN A 411 -17.08 4.49 -0.24
N HIS A 412 -18.35 4.29 0.16
CA HIS A 412 -19.12 3.09 -0.13
C HIS A 412 -19.35 2.88 -1.63
N GLN A 413 -19.50 3.96 -2.40
CA GLN A 413 -19.69 3.82 -3.86
C GLN A 413 -18.43 3.31 -4.54
N ILE A 414 -17.25 3.65 -4.02
CA ILE A 414 -15.98 3.10 -4.49
C ILE A 414 -15.95 1.60 -4.19
N SER A 415 -16.18 1.19 -2.95
CA SER A 415 -16.22 -0.24 -2.55
C SER A 415 -17.21 -1.05 -3.40
N ARG A 416 -18.47 -0.60 -3.48
CA ARG A 416 -19.55 -1.30 -4.19
C ARG A 416 -19.19 -1.59 -5.64
N ARG A 417 -18.64 -0.61 -6.37
CA ARG A 417 -18.25 -0.77 -7.78
C ARG A 417 -17.17 -1.82 -7.98
N HIS A 418 -16.22 -1.92 -7.05
CA HIS A 418 -15.09 -2.84 -7.15
C HIS A 418 -15.43 -4.25 -6.65
N LEU A 419 -16.45 -4.41 -5.80
CA LEU A 419 -16.93 -5.74 -5.36
C LEU A 419 -17.69 -6.50 -6.44
N GLN A 420 -18.35 -5.79 -7.37
CA GLN A 420 -19.22 -6.39 -8.39
C GLN A 420 -18.56 -7.47 -9.25
N ILE A 421 -17.23 -7.46 -9.40
CA ILE A 421 -16.52 -8.46 -10.20
C ILE A 421 -16.55 -9.86 -9.57
N TYR A 422 -16.59 -9.97 -8.24
CA TYR A 422 -16.59 -11.25 -7.53
C TYR A 422 -17.93 -12.00 -7.63
N ARG A 423 -19.01 -11.29 -7.95
CA ARG A 423 -20.32 -11.90 -8.19
C ARG A 423 -20.29 -12.88 -9.36
N ASP A 424 -19.53 -12.56 -10.41
CA ASP A 424 -19.47 -13.39 -11.62
C ASP A 424 -18.57 -14.61 -11.46
N THR A 425 -17.70 -14.61 -10.44
CA THR A 425 -16.71 -15.66 -10.24
C THR A 425 -17.15 -16.71 -9.21
N GLN A 426 -18.17 -16.45 -8.39
CA GLN A 426 -18.63 -17.42 -7.38
C GLN A 426 -19.02 -18.75 -8.03
N GLY A 427 -18.41 -19.84 -7.55
CA GLY A 427 -18.71 -21.19 -8.00
C GLY A 427 -18.31 -21.49 -9.44
N THR A 428 -17.46 -20.67 -10.05
CA THR A 428 -16.96 -20.89 -11.42
C THR A 428 -15.64 -21.66 -11.47
N ARG A 429 -14.97 -21.81 -10.32
CA ARG A 429 -13.64 -22.41 -10.20
C ARG A 429 -13.55 -23.29 -8.97
N ILE A 430 -12.69 -24.30 -9.06
CA ILE A 430 -12.36 -25.19 -7.95
C ILE A 430 -11.36 -24.46 -7.04
N ALA A 431 -11.57 -24.52 -5.72
CA ALA A 431 -10.64 -23.98 -4.74
C ALA A 431 -9.23 -24.61 -4.88
N PRO A 432 -8.16 -23.87 -4.52
CA PRO A 432 -6.80 -24.40 -4.59
C PRO A 432 -6.60 -25.56 -3.61
N GLY A 433 -5.71 -26.51 -3.95
CA GLY A 433 -5.33 -27.64 -3.11
C GLY A 433 -5.95 -28.98 -3.52
N GLN A 434 -5.20 -30.07 -3.35
CA GLN A 434 -5.57 -31.40 -3.89
C GLN A 434 -6.94 -31.91 -3.40
N ALA A 435 -7.26 -31.75 -2.12
CA ALA A 435 -8.54 -32.22 -1.56
C ALA A 435 -9.75 -31.55 -2.24
N TYR A 436 -9.62 -30.27 -2.60
CA TYR A 436 -10.66 -29.54 -3.34
C TYR A 436 -10.72 -29.98 -4.80
N GLN A 437 -9.58 -30.28 -5.44
CA GLN A 437 -9.55 -30.84 -6.79
C GLN A 437 -10.26 -32.19 -6.86
N ASP A 438 -10.09 -33.03 -5.84
CA ASP A 438 -10.73 -34.35 -5.75
C ASP A 438 -12.23 -34.24 -5.45
N HIS A 439 -12.63 -33.25 -4.64
CA HIS A 439 -14.03 -32.98 -4.33
C HIS A 439 -14.78 -32.35 -5.52
N GLY A 440 -14.11 -31.49 -6.28
CA GLY A 440 -14.64 -30.80 -7.44
C GLY A 440 -15.23 -29.42 -7.13
N LEU A 441 -16.04 -28.92 -8.06
CA LEU A 441 -16.58 -27.57 -8.05
C LEU A 441 -17.61 -27.37 -6.92
N HIS A 442 -17.44 -26.34 -6.10
CA HIS A 442 -18.40 -25.95 -5.06
C HIS A 442 -19.11 -24.64 -5.45
N PRO A 443 -20.45 -24.58 -5.47
CA PRO A 443 -21.19 -23.39 -5.92
C PRO A 443 -20.98 -22.15 -5.05
N GLY A 444 -20.51 -22.35 -3.81
CA GLY A 444 -20.22 -21.27 -2.86
C GLY A 444 -18.84 -20.65 -2.94
N TYR A 445 -17.87 -21.26 -3.63
CA TYR A 445 -16.49 -20.77 -3.61
C TYR A 445 -16.36 -19.41 -4.29
N LEU A 446 -16.05 -18.38 -3.52
CA LEU A 446 -15.60 -17.07 -4.00
C LEU A 446 -14.11 -17.11 -4.37
N GLY A 447 -13.77 -16.61 -5.54
CA GLY A 447 -12.38 -16.52 -5.99
C GLY A 447 -12.15 -15.34 -6.94
N SER A 448 -10.89 -14.99 -7.14
CA SER A 448 -10.48 -13.91 -8.04
C SER A 448 -10.75 -14.26 -9.53
N PRO A 449 -11.07 -13.28 -10.39
CA PRO A 449 -11.12 -13.50 -11.84
C PRO A 449 -9.77 -13.97 -12.39
N SER A 450 -9.77 -15.06 -13.16
CA SER A 450 -8.53 -15.73 -13.59
C SER A 450 -7.64 -14.88 -14.48
N HIS A 451 -8.21 -13.95 -15.26
CA HIS A 451 -7.47 -13.07 -16.17
C HIS A 451 -6.79 -11.89 -15.47
N LEU A 452 -7.12 -11.64 -14.19
CA LEU A 452 -6.54 -10.56 -13.37
C LEU A 452 -5.68 -11.07 -12.23
N GLN A 453 -5.93 -12.30 -11.76
CA GLN A 453 -5.33 -12.81 -10.53
C GLN A 453 -3.80 -12.95 -10.63
N ALA A 454 -3.12 -12.71 -9.51
CA ALA A 454 -1.74 -13.14 -9.30
C ALA A 454 -1.69 -14.64 -8.97
N PHE A 455 -2.30 -15.01 -7.85
CA PHE A 455 -2.39 -16.38 -7.33
C PHE A 455 -3.81 -16.63 -6.79
N ASP A 456 -4.23 -17.89 -6.81
CA ASP A 456 -5.50 -18.33 -6.20
C ASP A 456 -5.18 -18.91 -4.82
N TRP A 457 -5.37 -18.09 -3.78
CA TRP A 457 -5.17 -18.48 -2.38
C TRP A 457 -6.49 -18.87 -1.74
N LEU A 458 -6.48 -19.88 -0.85
CA LEU A 458 -7.69 -20.24 -0.12
C LEU A 458 -8.20 -19.08 0.77
N SER A 459 -7.30 -18.19 1.22
CA SER A 459 -7.66 -16.98 1.97
C SER A 459 -8.52 -16.01 1.15
N ASP A 460 -8.44 -16.01 -0.19
CA ASP A 460 -9.21 -15.09 -1.04
C ASP A 460 -10.71 -15.28 -0.82
N HIS A 461 -11.16 -16.52 -0.60
CA HIS A 461 -12.56 -16.80 -0.29
C HIS A 461 -13.04 -16.01 0.93
N GLY A 462 -12.33 -16.17 2.05
CA GLY A 462 -12.65 -15.52 3.31
C GLY A 462 -12.56 -14.00 3.23
N ALA A 463 -11.54 -13.49 2.53
CA ALA A 463 -11.33 -12.06 2.31
C ALA A 463 -12.44 -11.41 1.45
N ILE A 464 -12.90 -12.08 0.39
CA ILE A 464 -14.01 -11.60 -0.43
C ILE A 464 -15.32 -11.63 0.37
N LEU A 465 -15.57 -12.73 1.10
CA LEU A 465 -16.76 -12.85 1.98
C LEU A 465 -16.77 -11.75 3.05
N GLN A 466 -15.61 -11.48 3.66
CA GLN A 466 -15.42 -10.38 4.62
C GLN A 466 -15.84 -9.05 4.02
N ASN A 467 -15.37 -8.70 2.82
CA ASN A 467 -15.70 -7.41 2.20
C ASN A 467 -17.20 -7.27 1.92
N ILE A 468 -17.83 -8.31 1.35
CA ILE A 468 -19.26 -8.26 1.00
C ILE A 468 -20.10 -8.07 2.28
N ALA A 469 -19.82 -8.87 3.30
CA ALA A 469 -20.56 -8.81 4.56
C ALA A 469 -20.30 -7.52 5.33
N TYR A 470 -19.05 -7.06 5.39
CA TYR A 470 -18.68 -5.80 6.03
C TYR A 470 -19.32 -4.60 5.33
N HIS A 471 -19.27 -4.55 4.00
CA HIS A 471 -19.88 -3.47 3.23
C HIS A 471 -21.38 -3.36 3.52
N ALA A 472 -22.10 -4.48 3.57
CA ALA A 472 -23.51 -4.52 3.92
C ALA A 472 -23.78 -4.02 5.35
N LEU A 473 -22.94 -4.40 6.32
CA LEU A 473 -23.07 -3.93 7.71
C LEU A 473 -22.80 -2.43 7.85
N MET A 474 -21.78 -1.90 7.16
CA MET A 474 -21.41 -0.48 7.25
C MET A 474 -22.44 0.42 6.56
N THR A 475 -22.96 -0.01 5.41
CA THR A 475 -23.90 0.81 4.62
C THR A 475 -25.34 0.73 5.10
N GLY A 476 -25.77 -0.43 5.62
CA GLY A 476 -27.19 -0.70 5.85
C GLY A 476 -28.03 -0.65 4.56
N ASP A 477 -27.40 -0.73 3.38
CA ASP A 477 -28.07 -0.58 2.09
C ASP A 477 -28.86 -1.85 1.76
N GLN A 478 -30.18 -1.77 1.88
CA GLN A 478 -31.07 -2.89 1.64
C GLN A 478 -31.00 -3.41 0.20
N ASP A 479 -30.80 -2.54 -0.81
CA ASP A 479 -30.71 -2.97 -2.20
C ASP A 479 -29.43 -3.80 -2.43
N PHE A 480 -28.33 -3.41 -1.78
CA PHE A 480 -27.10 -4.21 -1.80
C PHE A 480 -27.29 -5.53 -1.05
N ILE A 481 -27.89 -5.50 0.15
CA ILE A 481 -28.15 -6.70 0.94
C ILE A 481 -28.98 -7.71 0.14
N ASP A 482 -30.10 -7.28 -0.44
CA ASP A 482 -31.00 -8.14 -1.23
C ASP A 482 -30.29 -8.73 -2.45
N GLU A 483 -29.41 -7.96 -3.09
CA GLU A 483 -28.62 -8.41 -4.24
C GLU A 483 -27.59 -9.50 -3.87
N TRP A 484 -27.00 -9.42 -2.68
CA TRP A 484 -25.82 -10.22 -2.30
C TRP A 484 -26.09 -11.33 -1.27
N ILE A 485 -27.25 -11.34 -0.60
CA ILE A 485 -27.49 -12.27 0.51
C ILE A 485 -27.35 -13.75 0.11
N ASP A 486 -27.82 -14.13 -1.07
CA ASP A 486 -27.71 -15.50 -1.58
C ASP A 486 -26.25 -15.90 -1.84
N ILE A 487 -25.41 -14.96 -2.26
CA ILE A 487 -23.97 -15.16 -2.47
C ILE A 487 -23.30 -15.41 -1.12
N VAL A 488 -23.63 -14.59 -0.11
CA VAL A 488 -23.13 -14.73 1.26
C VAL A 488 -23.51 -16.09 1.86
N VAL A 489 -24.77 -16.52 1.71
CA VAL A 489 -25.24 -17.81 2.20
C VAL A 489 -24.45 -18.96 1.57
N LYS A 490 -24.29 -18.99 0.24
CA LYS A 490 -23.52 -20.04 -0.44
C LYS A 490 -22.05 -20.03 -0.05
N ALA A 491 -21.45 -18.86 0.17
CA ALA A 491 -20.09 -18.77 0.65
C ALA A 491 -19.94 -19.36 2.06
N CYS A 492 -20.90 -19.12 2.95
CA CYS A 492 -20.93 -19.76 4.28
C CYS A 492 -21.07 -21.30 4.16
N GLU A 493 -21.85 -21.80 3.21
CA GLU A 493 -21.94 -23.24 2.93
C GLU A 493 -20.60 -23.84 2.52
N PHE A 494 -19.83 -23.15 1.66
CA PHE A 494 -18.51 -23.62 1.27
C PHE A 494 -17.59 -23.84 2.48
N ILE A 495 -17.53 -22.88 3.41
CA ILE A 495 -16.66 -22.98 4.59
C ILE A 495 -17.13 -24.13 5.49
N ARG A 496 -18.44 -24.23 5.75
CA ARG A 496 -19.03 -25.34 6.52
C ARG A 496 -18.70 -26.68 5.89
N ASP A 497 -18.96 -26.83 4.59
CA ASP A 497 -18.79 -28.09 3.86
C ASP A 497 -17.32 -28.47 3.75
N ALA A 498 -16.41 -27.49 3.59
CA ALA A 498 -14.97 -27.70 3.64
C ALA A 498 -14.51 -28.26 4.99
N CYS A 499 -15.03 -27.76 6.10
CA CYS A 499 -14.68 -28.26 7.44
C CYS A 499 -15.33 -29.61 7.78
N GLU A 500 -16.53 -29.90 7.25
CA GLU A 500 -17.36 -31.02 7.71
C GLU A 500 -17.42 -32.21 6.74
N THR A 501 -17.22 -31.99 5.44
CA THR A 501 -17.56 -32.98 4.41
C THR A 501 -16.43 -33.30 3.44
N ILE A 502 -15.49 -32.39 3.21
CA ILE A 502 -14.36 -32.64 2.31
C ILE A 502 -13.33 -33.52 3.01
N PRO A 503 -13.05 -34.74 2.51
CA PRO A 503 -12.08 -35.63 3.15
C PRO A 503 -10.65 -35.09 3.03
N HIS A 504 -9.89 -35.12 4.13
CA HIS A 504 -8.46 -34.78 4.15
C HIS A 504 -7.74 -35.40 5.36
N ASP A 505 -6.42 -35.49 5.28
CA ASP A 505 -5.57 -36.09 6.31
C ASP A 505 -5.06 -35.09 7.37
N GLY A 506 -5.37 -33.80 7.20
CA GLY A 506 -5.07 -32.74 8.18
C GLY A 506 -5.93 -32.80 9.45
N VAL A 507 -5.81 -31.77 10.28
CA VAL A 507 -6.59 -31.58 11.51
C VAL A 507 -8.08 -31.49 11.18
N GLN A 508 -8.86 -32.44 11.70
CA GLN A 508 -10.29 -32.54 11.46
C GLN A 508 -11.06 -31.35 12.04
N GLY A 509 -12.12 -30.92 11.35
CA GLY A 509 -12.91 -29.74 11.71
C GLY A 509 -12.30 -28.41 11.25
N LEU A 510 -11.09 -28.44 10.66
CA LEU A 510 -10.51 -27.34 9.91
C LEU A 510 -10.70 -27.58 8.41
N MET A 511 -10.55 -26.53 7.61
CA MET A 511 -10.57 -26.67 6.15
C MET A 511 -9.34 -27.46 5.66
N PRO A 512 -9.45 -28.25 4.56
CA PRO A 512 -8.33 -28.95 3.96
C PRO A 512 -7.13 -28.06 3.63
N ALA A 513 -5.95 -28.68 3.51
CA ALA A 513 -4.74 -28.01 3.07
C ALA A 513 -4.87 -27.44 1.65
N ALA A 514 -4.38 -26.22 1.45
CA ALA A 514 -4.41 -25.50 0.18
C ALA A 514 -3.29 -24.46 0.11
N HIS A 515 -3.12 -23.84 -1.06
CA HIS A 515 -2.22 -22.70 -1.22
C HIS A 515 -2.63 -21.54 -0.30
N SER A 516 -1.67 -21.07 0.51
CA SER A 516 -1.83 -19.95 1.46
C SER A 516 -0.86 -18.79 1.21
N SER A 517 0.17 -19.03 0.40
CA SER A 517 1.24 -18.06 0.11
C SER A 517 1.82 -18.29 -1.29
N ASP A 518 2.78 -17.44 -1.67
CA ASP A 518 3.55 -17.53 -2.91
C ASP A 518 4.40 -18.79 -3.04
N GLU A 519 4.56 -19.56 -1.96
CA GLU A 519 5.26 -20.84 -1.99
C GLU A 519 4.49 -21.90 -2.77
N LEU A 520 3.17 -21.71 -2.94
CA LEU A 520 2.25 -22.66 -3.60
C LEU A 520 2.37 -24.06 -2.98
N LEU A 521 2.50 -24.10 -1.65
CA LEU A 521 2.47 -25.31 -0.85
C LEU A 521 1.06 -25.49 -0.27
N ASP A 522 0.54 -26.69 -0.38
CA ASP A 522 -0.71 -27.07 0.26
C ASP A 522 -0.47 -27.27 1.75
N THR A 523 -1.00 -26.36 2.57
CA THR A 523 -0.91 -26.42 4.04
C THR A 523 -2.24 -26.01 4.67
N GLN A 524 -2.51 -26.50 5.89
CA GLN A 524 -3.54 -25.89 6.73
C GLN A 524 -2.92 -24.66 7.42
N ALA A 525 -2.81 -23.57 6.66
CA ALA A 525 -2.16 -22.36 7.13
C ALA A 525 -3.03 -21.52 8.06
N THR A 526 -2.41 -20.91 9.08
CA THR A 526 -3.06 -19.93 9.96
C THR A 526 -3.77 -18.84 9.16
N TRP A 527 -3.10 -18.34 8.12
CA TRP A 527 -3.62 -17.32 7.21
C TRP A 527 -4.94 -17.69 6.55
N SER A 528 -4.95 -18.82 5.83
CA SER A 528 -6.13 -19.28 5.10
C SER A 528 -7.30 -19.56 6.05
N LEU A 529 -7.04 -20.24 7.16
CA LEU A 529 -8.07 -20.56 8.15
C LEU A 529 -8.61 -19.29 8.82
N GLY A 530 -7.74 -18.37 9.21
CA GLY A 530 -8.12 -17.11 9.86
C GLY A 530 -8.96 -16.20 8.96
N TRP A 531 -8.63 -16.06 7.67
CA TRP A 531 -9.43 -15.27 6.73
C TRP A 531 -10.81 -15.89 6.49
N ASN A 532 -10.88 -17.20 6.30
CA ASN A 532 -12.16 -17.89 6.14
C ASN A 532 -13.01 -17.79 7.41
N TYR A 533 -12.39 -17.92 8.60
CA TYR A 533 -13.08 -17.69 9.86
C TYR A 533 -13.62 -16.25 9.98
N LYS A 534 -12.78 -15.24 9.70
CA LYS A 534 -13.17 -13.83 9.78
C LYS A 534 -14.32 -13.50 8.83
N GLY A 535 -14.25 -13.95 7.59
CA GLY A 535 -15.32 -13.80 6.61
C GLY A 535 -16.63 -14.45 7.08
N LEU A 536 -16.57 -15.68 7.59
CA LEU A 536 -17.72 -16.38 8.16
C LEU A 536 -18.31 -15.64 9.37
N ALA A 537 -17.46 -15.12 10.27
CA ALA A 537 -17.89 -14.38 11.45
C ALA A 537 -18.67 -13.12 11.11
N THR A 538 -18.15 -12.31 10.18
CA THR A 538 -18.82 -11.10 9.71
C THR A 538 -20.09 -11.43 8.93
N ALA A 539 -20.08 -12.48 8.11
CA ALA A 539 -21.27 -12.95 7.39
C ALA A 539 -22.38 -13.38 8.37
N VAL A 540 -22.06 -14.12 9.43
CA VAL A 540 -23.04 -14.50 10.46
C VAL A 540 -23.62 -13.26 11.15
N LYS A 541 -22.80 -12.24 11.44
CA LYS A 541 -23.27 -10.97 12.00
C LYS A 541 -24.29 -10.29 11.09
N LEU A 542 -24.02 -10.23 9.78
CA LEU A 542 -24.97 -9.74 8.78
C LEU A 542 -26.25 -10.58 8.73
N LEU A 543 -26.14 -11.91 8.66
CA LEU A 543 -27.29 -12.82 8.60
C LEU A 543 -28.21 -12.66 9.82
N LYS A 544 -27.64 -12.47 11.01
CA LYS A 544 -28.39 -12.17 12.23
C LYS A 544 -29.08 -10.80 12.14
N ARG A 545 -28.37 -9.77 11.66
CA ARG A 545 -28.92 -8.41 11.50
C ARG A 545 -30.15 -8.38 10.60
N VAL A 546 -30.14 -9.13 9.50
CA VAL A 546 -31.26 -9.19 8.55
C VAL A 546 -32.31 -10.26 8.90
N GLY A 547 -32.13 -11.00 10.01
CA GLY A 547 -33.06 -12.04 10.44
C GLY A 547 -33.12 -13.25 9.50
N HIS A 548 -32.02 -13.60 8.83
CA HIS A 548 -31.98 -14.70 7.89
C HIS A 548 -32.17 -16.06 8.60
N PRO A 549 -33.02 -16.98 8.11
CA PRO A 549 -33.38 -18.22 8.82
C PRO A 549 -32.23 -19.20 9.04
N ARG A 550 -31.11 -19.04 8.32
CA ARG A 550 -29.91 -19.87 8.45
C ARG A 550 -28.80 -19.24 9.31
N ALA A 551 -29.06 -18.09 9.93
CA ALA A 551 -28.06 -17.41 10.76
C ALA A 551 -27.53 -18.33 11.89
N ASP A 552 -28.43 -18.99 12.62
CA ASP A 552 -28.06 -19.88 13.74
C ASP A 552 -27.28 -21.12 13.28
N GLU A 553 -27.61 -21.64 12.09
CA GLU A 553 -26.91 -22.78 11.48
C GLU A 553 -25.43 -22.43 11.23
N PHE A 554 -25.18 -21.30 10.57
CA PHE A 554 -23.82 -20.85 10.27
C PHE A 554 -23.07 -20.35 11.49
N ASP A 555 -23.76 -19.77 12.49
CA ASP A 555 -23.13 -19.41 13.76
C ASP A 555 -22.64 -20.65 14.51
N ALA A 556 -23.43 -21.74 14.52
CA ALA A 556 -23.00 -23.00 15.10
C ALA A 556 -21.80 -23.61 14.36
N ALA A 557 -21.77 -23.50 13.02
CA ALA A 557 -20.61 -23.94 12.22
C ALA A 557 -19.36 -23.08 12.51
N ARG A 558 -19.53 -21.76 12.61
CA ARG A 558 -18.48 -20.81 12.98
C ARG A 558 -17.85 -21.15 14.33
N GLU A 559 -18.65 -21.42 15.37
CA GLU A 559 -18.13 -21.77 16.69
C GLU A 559 -17.42 -23.12 16.72
N ARG A 560 -17.92 -24.13 15.98
CA ARG A 560 -17.20 -25.41 15.81
C ARG A 560 -15.84 -25.19 15.14
N PHE A 561 -15.81 -24.39 14.08
CA PHE A 561 -14.58 -24.08 13.36
C PHE A 561 -13.58 -23.33 14.26
N ARG A 562 -14.03 -22.28 14.98
CA ARG A 562 -13.18 -21.55 15.95
C ARG A 562 -12.60 -22.48 17.01
N THR A 563 -13.44 -23.35 17.58
CA THR A 563 -13.03 -24.27 18.64
C THR A 563 -11.97 -25.23 18.14
N ALA A 564 -12.16 -25.82 16.95
CA ALA A 564 -11.17 -26.68 16.32
C ALA A 564 -9.84 -25.94 16.06
N MET A 565 -9.90 -24.68 15.59
CA MET A 565 -8.70 -23.86 15.36
C MET A 565 -7.94 -23.62 16.67
N VAL A 566 -8.63 -23.21 17.73
CA VAL A 566 -8.04 -22.90 19.03
C VAL A 566 -7.42 -24.15 19.67
N ASP A 567 -8.16 -25.26 19.72
CA ASP A 567 -7.73 -26.49 20.36
C ASP A 567 -6.50 -27.08 19.67
N ALA A 568 -6.54 -27.15 18.33
CA ALA A 568 -5.43 -27.65 17.54
C ALA A 568 -4.20 -26.75 17.64
N TYR A 569 -4.37 -25.42 17.64
CA TYR A 569 -3.24 -24.50 17.75
C TYR A 569 -2.58 -24.56 19.13
N ARG A 570 -3.38 -24.68 20.20
CA ARG A 570 -2.86 -24.91 21.54
C ARG A 570 -2.09 -26.23 21.65
N GLU A 571 -2.51 -27.28 20.96
CA GLU A 571 -1.76 -28.54 20.90
C GLU A 571 -0.44 -28.40 20.15
N LEU A 572 -0.44 -27.69 19.01
CA LEU A 572 0.78 -27.40 18.27
C LEU A 572 1.78 -26.60 19.13
N ALA A 573 1.32 -25.56 19.80
CA ALA A 573 2.15 -24.74 20.68
C ALA A 573 2.74 -25.53 21.86
N ARG A 574 2.01 -26.50 22.42
CA ARG A 574 2.54 -27.40 23.48
C ARG A 574 3.70 -28.26 23.01
N ASN A 575 3.71 -28.62 21.73
CA ASN A 575 4.72 -29.49 21.13
C ASN A 575 5.82 -28.72 20.37
N ALA A 576 5.69 -27.40 20.27
CA ALA A 576 6.67 -26.54 19.60
C ALA A 576 7.99 -26.47 20.36
N ALA A 577 9.05 -26.06 19.66
CA ALA A 577 10.28 -25.64 20.29
C ALA A 577 10.01 -24.47 21.26
N THR A 578 10.86 -24.30 22.26
CA THR A 578 10.72 -23.22 23.25
C THR A 578 11.92 -22.27 23.22
N TRP A 579 11.70 -21.04 23.67
CA TRP A 579 12.71 -20.01 23.86
C TRP A 579 12.64 -19.45 25.28
N THR A 580 13.71 -18.79 25.74
CA THR A 580 13.77 -18.18 27.08
C THR A 580 13.55 -16.68 26.97
N HIS A 581 12.45 -16.19 27.54
CA HIS A 581 12.13 -14.78 27.62
C HIS A 581 13.11 -14.05 28.57
N PRO A 582 13.39 -12.74 28.38
CA PRO A 582 14.30 -11.99 29.26
C PRO A 582 13.94 -12.00 30.75
N ASP A 583 12.68 -12.26 31.12
CA ASP A 583 12.26 -12.44 32.51
C ASP A 583 12.58 -13.84 33.10
N GLY A 584 13.16 -14.73 32.30
CA GLY A 584 13.53 -16.10 32.65
C GLY A 584 12.43 -17.14 32.38
N SER A 585 11.24 -16.75 31.93
CA SER A 585 10.18 -17.68 31.57
C SER A 585 10.51 -18.44 30.27
N THR A 586 10.06 -19.69 30.18
CA THR A 586 10.17 -20.51 28.95
C THR A 586 8.85 -20.44 28.19
N GLN A 587 8.92 -20.04 26.93
CA GLN A 587 7.77 -19.74 26.08
C GLN A 587 7.84 -20.55 24.76
N PRO A 588 6.71 -20.95 24.16
CA PRO A 588 6.69 -21.62 22.86
C PRO A 588 7.12 -20.68 21.73
N VAL A 589 7.88 -21.20 20.78
CA VAL A 589 8.14 -20.53 19.50
C VAL A 589 6.85 -20.59 18.67
N PRO A 590 6.40 -19.48 18.08
CA PRO A 590 5.22 -19.46 17.22
C PRO A 590 5.31 -20.47 16.07
N VAL A 591 4.16 -20.93 15.55
CA VAL A 591 4.08 -21.74 14.33
C VAL A 591 3.11 -21.13 13.31
N ALA A 592 3.47 -21.13 12.03
CA ALA A 592 2.66 -20.51 10.98
C ALA A 592 1.52 -21.43 10.48
N ASP A 593 1.73 -22.75 10.55
CA ASP A 593 0.87 -23.74 9.88
C ASP A 593 0.50 -24.88 10.83
N TYR A 594 -0.69 -25.47 10.63
CA TYR A 594 -1.18 -26.60 11.41
C TYR A 594 -0.64 -27.95 10.94
N THR A 595 -0.07 -27.97 9.74
CA THR A 595 0.51 -29.15 9.11
C THR A 595 1.99 -28.90 8.86
N ASP A 596 2.79 -29.95 8.95
CA ASP A 596 4.23 -29.87 8.66
C ASP A 596 4.50 -29.28 7.29
N ARG A 597 5.51 -28.40 7.23
CA ARG A 597 5.99 -27.80 5.99
C ARG A 597 7.51 -27.99 5.87
N PRO A 598 8.02 -28.18 4.64
CA PRO A 598 9.45 -28.07 4.42
C PRO A 598 9.93 -26.65 4.72
N PHE A 599 11.21 -26.52 5.10
CA PHE A 599 11.84 -25.22 5.26
C PHE A 599 11.75 -24.41 3.95
N HIS A 600 11.44 -23.13 4.08
CA HIS A 600 11.46 -22.18 2.98
C HIS A 600 12.13 -20.87 3.42
N ILE A 601 12.73 -20.15 2.47
CA ILE A 601 13.52 -18.95 2.77
C ILE A 601 12.69 -17.79 3.35
N PHE A 602 11.38 -17.77 3.12
CA PHE A 602 10.45 -16.80 3.69
C PHE A 602 9.74 -17.30 4.96
N GLN A 603 10.16 -18.43 5.53
CA GLN A 603 9.45 -19.04 6.66
C GLN A 603 9.30 -18.09 7.86
N ASP A 604 10.34 -17.33 8.21
CA ASP A 604 10.25 -16.36 9.31
C ASP A 604 9.34 -15.17 8.96
N ALA A 605 9.37 -14.69 7.71
CA ALA A 605 8.45 -13.65 7.25
C ALA A 605 6.99 -14.11 7.39
N PHE A 606 6.69 -15.32 6.89
CA PHE A 606 5.37 -15.89 7.01
C PHE A 606 4.96 -16.22 8.44
N LEU A 607 5.93 -16.45 9.33
CA LEU A 607 5.64 -16.63 10.74
C LEU A 607 5.12 -15.35 11.40
N LEU A 608 5.63 -14.18 10.99
CA LEU A 608 5.19 -12.89 11.52
C LEU A 608 3.94 -12.38 10.77
N ASP A 609 4.02 -12.31 9.45
CA ASP A 609 3.06 -11.60 8.60
C ASP A 609 1.75 -12.37 8.42
N ILE A 610 1.83 -13.69 8.28
CA ILE A 610 0.66 -14.55 8.02
C ILE A 610 0.44 -15.61 9.11
N GLY A 611 1.20 -15.51 10.20
CA GLY A 611 1.18 -16.43 11.34
C GLY A 611 0.21 -16.00 12.46
N PRO A 612 0.42 -16.45 13.71
CA PRO A 612 -0.61 -16.42 14.74
C PRO A 612 -1.00 -15.04 15.25
N LEU A 613 -0.18 -14.01 15.06
CA LEU A 613 -0.57 -12.66 15.49
C LEU A 613 -1.84 -12.18 14.77
N PHE A 614 -2.06 -12.65 13.54
CA PHE A 614 -3.28 -12.40 12.76
C PHE A 614 -4.56 -12.87 13.46
N PHE A 615 -4.50 -13.93 14.28
CA PHE A 615 -5.68 -14.52 14.92
C PHE A 615 -6.43 -13.56 15.83
N VAL A 616 -5.74 -12.59 16.44
CA VAL A 616 -6.37 -11.59 17.30
C VAL A 616 -7.28 -10.67 16.49
N TRP A 617 -6.80 -10.17 15.36
CA TRP A 617 -7.64 -9.38 14.46
C TRP A 617 -8.78 -10.22 13.85
N ALA A 618 -8.49 -11.48 13.51
CA ALA A 618 -9.49 -12.38 12.96
C ALA A 618 -10.60 -12.76 13.98
N GLY A 619 -10.37 -12.52 15.28
CA GLY A 619 -11.30 -12.87 16.36
C GLY A 619 -11.25 -14.35 16.78
N VAL A 620 -10.17 -15.06 16.45
CA VAL A 620 -9.99 -16.47 16.83
C VAL A 620 -9.52 -16.58 18.27
N PHE A 621 -8.55 -15.75 18.66
CA PHE A 621 -8.04 -15.62 20.03
C PHE A 621 -8.22 -14.16 20.50
N PRO A 622 -8.48 -13.93 21.81
CA PRO A 622 -8.36 -12.59 22.36
C PRO A 622 -6.89 -12.19 22.56
N ALA A 623 -6.59 -10.90 22.59
CA ALA A 623 -5.25 -10.35 22.73
C ALA A 623 -4.62 -10.66 24.10
N ASP A 624 -5.45 -10.76 25.15
CA ASP A 624 -5.02 -11.12 26.49
C ASP A 624 -4.87 -12.64 26.69
N ASP A 625 -5.07 -13.45 25.64
CA ASP A 625 -4.75 -14.87 25.69
C ASP A 625 -3.24 -15.03 25.99
N PRO A 626 -2.86 -15.79 27.03
CA PRO A 626 -1.45 -15.97 27.38
C PRO A 626 -0.60 -16.50 26.23
N LEU A 627 -1.17 -17.31 25.33
CA LEU A 627 -0.46 -17.82 24.17
C LEU A 627 -0.18 -16.70 23.14
N MET A 628 -1.15 -15.82 22.92
CA MET A 628 -1.00 -14.68 21.99
C MET A 628 -0.02 -13.65 22.53
N THR A 629 -0.07 -13.36 23.84
CA THR A 629 0.92 -12.50 24.50
C THR A 629 2.32 -13.10 24.37
N SER A 630 2.48 -14.40 24.60
CA SER A 630 3.77 -15.09 24.43
C SER A 630 4.30 -15.04 22.99
N HIS A 631 3.43 -15.16 21.98
CA HIS A 631 3.85 -15.03 20.59
C HIS A 631 4.23 -13.61 20.22
N LEU A 632 3.54 -12.62 20.78
CA LEU A 632 3.90 -11.21 20.62
C LEU A 632 5.27 -10.91 21.25
N ASP A 633 5.54 -11.45 22.44
CA ASP A 633 6.84 -11.34 23.11
C ASP A 633 7.97 -11.94 22.28
N TYR A 634 7.73 -13.05 21.57
CA TYR A 634 8.73 -13.63 20.67
C TYR A 634 9.21 -12.64 19.60
N PHE A 635 8.31 -11.84 19.02
CA PHE A 635 8.71 -10.86 18.00
C PHE A 635 9.21 -9.53 18.58
N ARG A 636 8.92 -9.24 19.86
CA ARG A 636 9.36 -8.02 20.57
C ARG A 636 10.66 -8.18 21.35
N ALA A 637 10.99 -9.39 21.79
CA ALA A 637 12.08 -9.68 22.70
C ALA A 637 12.76 -11.04 22.45
N GLY A 638 12.26 -11.81 21.49
CA GLY A 638 12.78 -13.14 21.17
C GLY A 638 14.18 -13.16 20.58
N PRO A 639 14.70 -14.36 20.31
CA PRO A 639 16.08 -14.57 19.85
C PRO A 639 16.41 -13.83 18.54
N ASN A 640 15.39 -13.48 17.75
CA ASN A 640 15.56 -12.74 16.51
C ASN A 640 16.07 -11.29 16.75
N ALA A 641 15.88 -10.72 17.94
CA ALA A 641 16.36 -9.38 18.31
C ALA A 641 17.84 -9.18 18.04
N GLU A 642 18.63 -10.17 18.46
CA GLU A 642 20.10 -10.12 18.45
C GLU A 642 20.68 -10.39 17.05
N LEU A 643 19.84 -10.92 16.15
CA LEU A 643 20.21 -11.29 14.79
C LEU A 643 19.87 -10.21 13.76
N TRP A 644 19.13 -9.17 14.16
CA TRP A 644 18.71 -8.10 13.29
C TRP A 644 19.76 -6.97 13.18
N ASP A 645 20.04 -6.50 11.96
CA ASP A 645 20.91 -5.34 11.75
C ASP A 645 20.41 -4.40 10.63
N VAL A 646 21.04 -3.24 10.46
CA VAL A 646 20.62 -2.20 9.50
C VAL A 646 20.71 -2.61 8.02
N ARG A 647 21.31 -3.77 7.72
CA ARG A 647 21.43 -4.40 6.41
C ARG A 647 20.44 -5.55 6.22
N SER A 648 19.65 -5.86 7.25
CA SER A 648 18.64 -6.90 7.17
C SER A 648 17.59 -6.57 6.11
N ASN A 649 16.99 -7.62 5.56
CA ASN A 649 16.05 -7.58 4.46
C ASN A 649 14.88 -8.54 4.75
N PRO A 650 13.88 -8.65 3.86
CA PRO A 650 12.66 -9.42 4.15
C PRO A 650 12.85 -10.92 4.44
N ILE A 651 13.97 -11.54 4.03
CA ILE A 651 14.27 -12.95 4.33
C ILE A 651 15.10 -13.14 5.61
N HIS A 652 15.46 -12.06 6.29
CA HIS A 652 16.08 -12.17 7.61
C HIS A 652 15.06 -12.61 8.65
N ARG A 653 15.56 -12.98 9.83
CA ARG A 653 14.74 -13.39 10.97
C ARG A 653 13.75 -12.29 11.35
N ALA A 654 12.46 -12.60 11.32
CA ALA A 654 11.41 -11.61 11.54
C ALA A 654 11.41 -11.05 12.96
N TRP A 655 11.17 -9.75 13.06
CA TRP A 655 11.22 -8.97 14.30
C TRP A 655 10.25 -7.77 14.19
N LEU A 656 9.92 -7.13 15.32
CA LEU A 656 9.16 -5.87 15.35
C LEU A 656 10.05 -4.67 15.66
N ILE A 657 10.31 -3.83 14.66
CA ILE A 657 10.98 -2.54 14.89
C ILE A 657 9.90 -1.49 15.10
N ARG A 658 9.83 -0.91 16.30
CA ARG A 658 8.80 0.10 16.64
C ARG A 658 7.38 -0.40 16.33
N GLU A 659 7.09 -1.65 16.71
CA GLU A 659 5.80 -2.29 16.45
C GLU A 659 5.44 -2.43 14.95
N VAL A 660 6.40 -2.34 14.03
CA VAL A 660 6.20 -2.61 12.60
C VAL A 660 6.95 -3.88 12.20
N SER A 661 6.30 -4.72 11.40
CA SER A 661 6.92 -5.91 10.81
C SER A 661 8.14 -5.53 9.99
N THR A 662 9.24 -6.21 10.23
CA THR A 662 10.46 -6.08 9.43
C THR A 662 10.38 -6.72 8.05
N CYS A 663 9.38 -7.56 7.83
CA CYS A 663 9.17 -8.29 6.58
C CYS A 663 8.21 -7.49 5.71
N GLU A 664 6.93 -7.44 6.07
CA GLU A 664 5.92 -6.66 5.37
C GLU A 664 5.11 -5.76 6.32
N PRO A 665 5.30 -4.42 6.29
CA PRO A 665 4.61 -3.51 7.20
C PRO A 665 3.08 -3.63 7.14
N CYS A 666 2.50 -3.99 6.00
CA CYS A 666 1.05 -4.18 5.84
C CYS A 666 0.47 -5.33 6.66
N TYR A 667 1.32 -6.18 7.26
CA TYR A 667 0.92 -7.30 8.10
C TYR A 667 1.40 -7.15 9.56
N SER A 668 1.52 -5.91 10.04
CA SER A 668 1.84 -5.61 11.44
C SER A 668 0.62 -5.84 12.37
N TRP A 669 0.15 -7.09 12.44
CA TRP A 669 -1.03 -7.49 13.22
C TRP A 669 -0.88 -7.32 14.74
N ASN A 670 0.36 -7.18 15.22
CA ASN A 670 0.66 -6.82 16.61
C ASN A 670 0.00 -5.50 17.04
N VAL A 671 -0.24 -4.57 16.12
CA VAL A 671 -0.93 -3.31 16.43
C VAL A 671 -2.40 -3.58 16.82
N SER A 672 -3.03 -4.61 16.25
CA SER A 672 -4.37 -5.08 16.68
C SER A 672 -4.36 -5.70 18.07
N HIS A 673 -3.25 -6.31 18.51
CA HIS A 673 -3.12 -6.78 19.90
C HIS A 673 -3.10 -5.59 20.86
N ALA A 674 -2.26 -4.60 20.58
CA ALA A 674 -2.16 -3.40 21.42
C ALA A 674 -3.49 -2.63 21.46
N TRP A 675 -4.19 -2.52 20.33
CA TRP A 675 -5.54 -1.95 20.25
C TRP A 675 -6.54 -2.66 21.17
N GLN A 676 -6.65 -3.99 21.05
CA GLN A 676 -7.64 -4.73 21.83
C GLN A 676 -7.29 -4.70 23.33
N ALA A 677 -6.02 -4.87 23.68
CA ALA A 677 -5.51 -4.79 25.05
C ALA A 677 -5.60 -3.38 25.67
N GLY A 678 -5.75 -2.33 24.85
CA GLY A 678 -5.71 -0.94 25.31
C GLY A 678 -4.30 -0.48 25.71
N ASP A 679 -3.26 -1.12 25.16
CA ASP A 679 -1.86 -0.75 25.36
C ASP A 679 -1.54 0.48 24.50
N ARG A 680 -1.85 1.66 25.06
CA ARG A 680 -1.75 2.96 24.40
C ARG A 680 -0.36 3.23 23.85
N ASP A 681 0.69 2.96 24.61
CA ASP A 681 2.07 3.27 24.23
C ASP A 681 2.49 2.47 22.99
N ARG A 682 2.25 1.14 23.00
CA ARG A 682 2.59 0.28 21.86
C ARG A 682 1.68 0.51 20.67
N TYR A 683 0.41 0.76 20.92
CA TYR A 683 -0.54 1.05 19.87
C TYR A 683 -0.14 2.30 19.08
N LEU A 684 0.12 3.42 19.77
CA LEU A 684 0.51 4.67 19.13
C LEU A 684 1.91 4.58 18.50
N GLU A 685 2.87 3.88 19.14
CA GLU A 685 4.17 3.60 18.51
C GLU A 685 4.00 2.85 17.18
N GLY A 686 3.13 1.84 17.13
CA GLY A 686 2.84 1.07 15.92
C GLY A 686 2.15 1.87 14.83
N VAL A 687 1.07 2.59 15.15
CA VAL A 687 0.30 3.39 14.18
C VAL A 687 1.17 4.47 13.53
N TYR A 688 1.89 5.27 14.33
CA TYR A 688 2.75 6.31 13.78
C TYR A 688 3.99 5.74 13.07
N SER A 689 4.48 4.57 13.49
CA SER A 689 5.53 3.88 12.75
C SER A 689 5.06 3.37 11.41
N LEU A 690 3.86 2.81 11.29
CA LEU A 690 3.29 2.41 10.01
C LEU A 690 3.20 3.60 9.04
N LEU A 691 2.77 4.76 9.54
CA LEU A 691 2.68 6.01 8.77
C LEU A 691 4.04 6.51 8.24
N ASN A 692 5.16 6.06 8.81
CA ASN A 692 6.51 6.49 8.41
C ASN A 692 7.40 5.37 7.84
N ALA A 693 7.05 4.11 8.07
CA ALA A 693 7.80 2.93 7.64
C ALA A 693 7.08 2.11 6.57
N GLY A 694 5.76 1.96 6.68
CA GLY A 694 4.95 1.18 5.75
C GLY A 694 4.41 1.97 4.56
N VAL A 695 4.51 3.31 4.62
CA VAL A 695 4.24 4.22 3.50
C VAL A 695 5.37 5.23 3.35
N SER A 696 5.52 5.82 2.16
CA SER A 696 6.43 6.94 1.96
C SER A 696 5.92 8.16 2.76
N PRO A 697 6.72 8.78 3.65
CA PRO A 697 6.28 9.99 4.36
C PRO A 697 6.17 11.22 3.43
N GLN A 698 6.61 11.10 2.18
CA GLN A 698 6.58 12.17 1.18
C GLN A 698 5.37 12.07 0.24
N THR A 699 4.98 10.84 -0.12
CA THR A 699 3.94 10.59 -1.13
C THR A 699 2.79 9.74 -0.62
N PHE A 700 2.91 9.15 0.57
CA PHE A 700 1.94 8.26 1.21
C PHE A 700 1.63 6.99 0.43
N ILE A 701 2.42 6.66 -0.61
CA ILE A 701 2.30 5.37 -1.29
C ILE A 701 2.84 4.25 -0.41
N SER A 702 2.13 3.12 -0.35
CA SER A 702 2.53 1.98 0.46
C SER A 702 3.69 1.22 -0.17
N ASN A 703 4.46 0.57 0.70
CA ASN A 703 5.46 -0.41 0.32
C ASN A 703 5.14 -1.79 0.94
N GLU A 704 5.51 -2.84 0.23
CA GLU A 704 5.48 -4.23 0.73
C GLU A 704 6.71 -4.44 1.61
N HIS A 705 7.88 -4.06 1.11
CA HIS A 705 9.11 -4.08 1.89
C HIS A 705 9.72 -2.69 1.90
N ARG A 706 10.16 -2.25 3.07
CA ARG A 706 10.84 -0.96 3.21
C ARG A 706 12.10 -0.94 2.33
N HIS A 707 12.26 0.11 1.52
CA HIS A 707 13.33 0.28 0.50
C HIS A 707 13.25 -0.62 -0.74
N GLY A 708 12.29 -1.55 -0.78
CA GLY A 708 12.09 -2.47 -1.89
C GLY A 708 10.85 -2.09 -2.71
N MET A 709 9.86 -2.97 -2.69
CA MET A 709 8.68 -2.88 -3.53
C MET A 709 7.69 -1.80 -3.04
N SER A 710 7.56 -0.70 -3.80
CA SER A 710 6.60 0.39 -3.55
C SER A 710 5.39 0.31 -4.50
N GLY A 711 4.50 1.30 -4.46
CA GLY A 711 3.42 1.42 -5.44
C GLY A 711 2.21 0.54 -5.17
N ASN A 712 2.10 -0.08 -3.99
CA ASN A 712 0.96 -0.89 -3.56
C ASN A 712 0.01 -0.12 -2.63
N LEU A 713 -1.07 -0.78 -2.19
CA LEU A 713 -2.13 -0.18 -1.36
C LEU A 713 -2.29 -0.81 0.04
N SER A 714 -1.52 -1.85 0.36
CA SER A 714 -1.84 -2.73 1.49
C SER A 714 -1.69 -2.03 2.85
N THR A 715 -0.61 -1.29 3.09
CA THR A 715 -0.32 -0.66 4.40
C THR A 715 -1.29 0.48 4.72
N SER A 716 -1.67 1.27 3.70
CA SER A 716 -2.60 2.40 3.90
C SER A 716 -3.90 1.98 4.55
N ALA A 717 -4.40 0.79 4.21
CA ALA A 717 -5.64 0.29 4.77
C ALA A 717 -5.54 0.01 6.28
N LEU A 718 -4.46 -0.65 6.72
CA LEU A 718 -4.22 -0.92 8.13
C LEU A 718 -4.04 0.37 8.95
N ILE A 719 -3.36 1.38 8.38
CA ILE A 719 -3.19 2.70 9.01
C ILE A 719 -4.55 3.37 9.23
N VAL A 720 -5.39 3.45 8.20
CA VAL A 720 -6.72 4.09 8.31
C VAL A 720 -7.56 3.39 9.38
N TRP A 721 -7.63 2.06 9.34
CA TRP A 721 -8.44 1.31 10.29
C TRP A 721 -8.02 1.60 11.72
N HIS A 722 -6.72 1.54 12.03
CA HIS A 722 -6.26 1.87 13.38
C HIS A 722 -6.48 3.36 13.73
N LEU A 723 -6.15 4.32 12.86
CA LEU A 723 -6.40 5.75 13.17
C LEU A 723 -7.86 6.01 13.54
N LEU A 724 -8.81 5.34 12.87
CA LEU A 724 -10.22 5.41 13.21
C LEU A 724 -10.51 4.71 14.55
N LYS A 725 -10.02 3.49 14.80
CA LYS A 725 -10.24 2.78 16.08
C LYS A 725 -9.64 3.50 17.29
N ALA A 726 -8.68 4.39 17.08
CA ALA A 726 -8.16 5.23 18.15
C ALA A 726 -9.22 6.19 18.71
N VAL A 727 -10.13 6.65 17.86
CA VAL A 727 -11.07 7.75 18.13
C VAL A 727 -12.54 7.31 18.09
N ILE A 728 -12.94 6.48 17.13
CA ILE A 728 -14.31 6.01 16.90
C ILE A 728 -14.25 4.49 16.66
N ASP A 729 -14.58 3.72 17.68
CA ASP A 729 -14.45 2.27 17.66
C ASP A 729 -15.77 1.57 17.95
N ALA A 730 -16.38 1.02 16.90
CA ALA A 730 -17.58 0.18 16.94
C ALA A 730 -17.28 -1.32 16.82
N GLU A 731 -16.01 -1.73 16.85
CA GLU A 731 -15.60 -3.12 16.59
C GLU A 731 -14.96 -3.80 17.80
N LEU A 732 -14.66 -3.07 18.87
CA LEU A 732 -14.10 -3.63 20.10
C LEU A 732 -15.08 -4.54 20.84
N THR A 733 -16.34 -4.12 20.97
CA THR A 733 -17.39 -4.85 21.69
C THR A 733 -18.71 -4.67 20.96
N ASP A 734 -19.38 -5.79 20.66
CA ASP A 734 -20.65 -5.78 19.95
C ASP A 734 -21.71 -4.93 20.66
N GLY A 735 -22.33 -3.99 19.93
CA GLY A 735 -23.36 -3.12 20.47
C GLY A 735 -22.83 -1.90 21.24
N GLN A 736 -21.51 -1.70 21.32
CA GLN A 736 -20.89 -0.55 21.94
C GLN A 736 -20.14 0.31 20.90
N LEU A 737 -20.14 1.62 21.13
CA LEU A 737 -19.34 2.59 20.39
C LEU A 737 -18.41 3.31 21.38
N HIS A 738 -17.11 3.07 21.25
CA HIS A 738 -16.10 3.70 22.10
C HIS A 738 -15.54 4.94 21.40
N LEU A 739 -15.59 6.08 22.09
CA LEU A 739 -15.06 7.35 21.63
C LEU A 739 -13.77 7.70 22.39
N LEU A 740 -12.76 8.15 21.67
CA LEU A 740 -11.48 8.66 22.17
C LEU A 740 -10.60 7.70 22.99
N ARG A 741 -10.91 6.39 23.02
CA ARG A 741 -10.22 5.39 23.86
C ARG A 741 -8.70 5.42 23.74
N LEU A 742 -8.18 5.54 22.52
CA LEU A 742 -6.73 5.61 22.24
C LEU A 742 -6.39 6.86 21.44
N CYS A 743 -7.20 7.92 21.53
CA CYS A 743 -7.03 9.15 20.77
C CYS A 743 -5.69 9.81 21.13
N PRO A 744 -4.81 10.14 20.17
CA PRO A 744 -3.53 10.80 20.45
C PRO A 744 -3.72 12.15 21.15
N VAL A 745 -2.89 12.43 22.16
CA VAL A 745 -2.92 13.72 22.87
C VAL A 745 -2.57 14.88 21.95
N SER A 746 -1.78 14.64 20.91
CA SER A 746 -1.47 15.61 19.86
C SER A 746 -2.70 16.06 19.06
N TRP A 747 -3.82 15.34 19.14
CA TRP A 747 -5.09 15.73 18.50
C TRP A 747 -5.97 16.58 19.40
N LEU A 748 -5.56 16.79 20.65
CA LEU A 748 -6.26 17.63 21.61
C LEU A 748 -5.57 19.00 21.60
N SER A 749 -6.23 20.00 21.01
CA SER A 749 -5.64 21.32 20.77
C SER A 749 -6.59 22.44 21.20
N GLU A 750 -6.03 23.53 21.71
CA GLU A 750 -6.78 24.75 22.04
C GLU A 750 -6.96 25.69 20.83
N THR A 751 -6.18 25.48 19.77
CA THR A 751 -6.13 26.40 18.63
C THR A 751 -6.74 25.82 17.37
N GLU A 752 -7.00 24.52 17.35
CA GLU A 752 -7.47 23.78 16.18
C GLU A 752 -8.40 22.66 16.65
N GLN A 753 -9.64 22.68 16.20
CA GLN A 753 -10.62 21.66 16.51
C GLN A 753 -10.34 20.39 15.71
N THR A 754 -10.32 19.24 16.37
CA THR A 754 -10.31 17.95 15.69
C THR A 754 -11.72 17.59 15.26
N VAL A 755 -11.87 17.17 14.00
CA VAL A 755 -13.16 16.92 13.35
C VAL A 755 -13.16 15.56 12.67
N PHE A 756 -14.18 14.77 12.97
CA PHE A 756 -14.55 13.54 12.29
C PHE A 756 -16.02 13.64 11.90
N GLU A 757 -16.32 13.90 10.63
CA GLU A 757 -17.69 13.95 10.12
C GLU A 757 -17.97 12.75 9.23
N ARG A 758 -19.16 12.16 9.39
CA ARG A 758 -19.68 11.06 8.59
C ARG A 758 -18.77 9.84 8.58
N VAL A 759 -18.06 9.58 9.68
CA VAL A 759 -17.30 8.33 9.83
C VAL A 759 -18.29 7.19 9.91
N ALA A 760 -18.15 6.23 9.01
CA ALA A 760 -19.07 5.09 8.95
C ALA A 760 -18.75 4.11 10.08
N THR A 761 -19.80 3.56 10.68
CA THR A 761 -19.73 2.45 11.64
C THR A 761 -20.79 1.42 11.28
N GLU A 762 -20.69 0.21 11.82
CA GLU A 762 -21.74 -0.81 11.65
C GLU A 762 -23.10 -0.42 12.25
N HIS A 763 -23.12 0.61 13.11
CA HIS A 763 -24.34 1.16 13.68
C HIS A 763 -24.93 2.29 12.82
N GLY A 764 -24.14 2.88 11.92
CA GLY A 764 -24.48 4.07 11.14
C GLY A 764 -23.42 5.17 11.23
N PRO A 765 -23.47 6.20 10.37
CA PRO A 765 -22.46 7.26 10.35
C PRO A 765 -22.55 8.17 11.59
N VAL A 766 -21.39 8.57 12.11
CA VAL A 766 -21.28 9.45 13.27
C VAL A 766 -20.46 10.71 12.96
N ASP A 767 -20.78 11.79 13.67
CA ASP A 767 -20.00 13.01 13.74
C ASP A 767 -19.42 13.17 15.15
N LEU A 768 -18.14 13.51 15.23
CA LEU A 768 -17.42 13.77 16.46
C LEU A 768 -16.50 14.97 16.24
N ARG A 769 -16.65 16.01 17.07
CA ARG A 769 -15.72 17.14 17.12
C ARG A 769 -15.24 17.33 18.54
N PHE A 770 -13.97 17.69 18.69
CA PHE A 770 -13.43 17.98 20.02
C PHE A 770 -12.27 18.97 19.99
N GLU A 771 -12.17 19.77 21.04
CA GLU A 771 -11.11 20.76 21.24
C GLU A 771 -10.88 21.01 22.74
N LEU A 772 -9.68 21.49 23.08
CA LEU A 772 -9.35 21.91 24.43
C LEU A 772 -9.77 23.37 24.66
N ALA A 773 -10.18 23.66 25.88
CA ALA A 773 -10.53 25.01 26.34
C ALA A 773 -9.98 25.29 27.74
N ASP A 774 -10.04 26.56 28.13
CA ASP A 774 -9.68 27.04 29.47
C ASP A 774 -8.24 26.67 29.90
N GLY A 775 -7.27 26.70 28.98
CA GLY A 775 -5.88 26.34 29.28
C GLY A 775 -5.67 24.83 29.47
N GLY A 776 -6.44 24.00 28.76
CA GLY A 776 -6.42 22.53 28.83
C GLY A 776 -7.23 21.94 29.99
N ALA A 777 -7.87 22.78 30.80
CA ALA A 777 -8.67 22.34 31.95
C ALA A 777 -10.04 21.78 31.55
N ARG A 778 -10.51 22.06 30.33
CA ARG A 778 -11.78 21.58 29.78
C ARG A 778 -11.59 20.96 28.39
N LEU A 779 -12.27 19.84 28.13
CA LEU A 779 -12.40 19.23 26.80
C LEU A 779 -13.84 19.43 26.32
N ASP A 780 -14.03 20.16 25.22
CA ASP A 780 -15.32 20.32 24.58
C ASP A 780 -15.50 19.20 23.55
N VAL A 781 -16.64 18.48 23.60
CA VAL A 781 -16.98 17.35 22.73
C VAL A 781 -18.38 17.55 22.16
N GLU A 782 -18.48 17.53 20.83
CA GLU A 782 -19.74 17.45 20.10
C GLU A 782 -19.85 16.06 19.47
N PHE A 783 -20.96 15.37 19.72
CA PHE A 783 -21.20 14.03 19.18
C PHE A 783 -22.63 13.87 18.67
N GLU A 784 -22.76 13.34 17.47
CA GLU A 784 -24.03 12.98 16.84
C GLU A 784 -23.92 11.63 16.14
N GLY A 785 -24.87 10.73 16.38
CA GLY A 785 -24.96 9.46 15.67
C GLY A 785 -26.25 9.32 14.85
N ARG A 786 -26.13 8.79 13.64
CA ARG A 786 -27.27 8.52 12.74
C ARG A 786 -27.37 7.02 12.53
N TRP A 787 -28.23 6.39 13.29
CA TRP A 787 -28.25 4.94 13.42
C TRP A 787 -29.07 4.24 12.32
N HIS A 788 -28.55 3.15 11.79
CA HIS A 788 -29.26 2.23 10.90
C HIS A 788 -30.44 1.54 11.60
N ALA A 789 -30.31 1.30 12.91
CA ALA A 789 -31.30 0.65 13.76
C ALA A 789 -31.21 1.18 15.20
N ASP A 790 -31.28 0.31 16.20
CA ASP A 790 -31.11 0.68 17.61
C ASP A 790 -29.74 1.32 17.86
N ALA A 791 -29.75 2.38 18.67
CA ALA A 791 -28.54 3.07 19.08
C ALA A 791 -27.63 2.14 19.90
N PRO A 792 -26.31 2.14 19.67
CA PRO A 792 -25.36 1.43 20.51
C PRO A 792 -25.24 2.12 21.88
N GLU A 793 -24.66 1.41 22.84
CA GLU A 793 -24.13 2.06 24.06
C GLU A 793 -22.91 2.89 23.67
N VAL A 794 -22.97 4.21 23.85
CA VAL A 794 -21.88 5.11 23.48
C VAL A 794 -21.06 5.46 24.73
N LEU A 795 -19.76 5.18 24.67
CA LEU A 795 -18.83 5.33 25.79
C LEU A 795 -17.71 6.31 25.41
N LEU A 796 -17.70 7.49 26.03
CA LEU A 796 -16.64 8.49 25.88
C LEU A 796 -15.52 8.25 26.89
N HIS A 797 -14.31 7.98 26.40
CA HIS A 797 -13.12 7.80 27.22
C HIS A 797 -12.44 9.15 27.42
N VAL A 798 -12.15 9.50 28.68
CA VAL A 798 -11.45 10.74 29.01
C VAL A 798 -9.96 10.58 28.67
N PRO A 799 -9.39 11.38 27.76
CA PRO A 799 -7.97 11.26 27.42
C PRO A 799 -7.06 11.54 28.63
N PRO A 800 -5.86 10.93 28.70
CA PRO A 800 -4.94 11.05 29.84
C PRO A 800 -4.19 12.40 29.83
N LEU A 801 -4.93 13.50 29.92
CA LEU A 801 -4.39 14.86 29.94
C LEU A 801 -4.19 15.38 31.35
N ASP A 802 -2.95 15.76 31.67
CA ASP A 802 -2.62 16.41 32.93
C ASP A 802 -3.39 17.72 33.10
N GLY A 803 -4.20 17.82 34.16
CA GLY A 803 -4.92 19.04 34.51
C GLY A 803 -6.30 19.18 33.88
N LEU A 804 -6.76 18.22 33.07
CA LEU A 804 -8.15 18.15 32.60
C LEU A 804 -9.10 17.91 33.78
N ARG A 805 -10.11 18.77 33.95
CA ARG A 805 -11.05 18.73 35.08
C ARG A 805 -12.49 18.51 34.67
N THR A 806 -12.85 18.96 33.48
CA THR A 806 -14.23 18.98 33.00
C THR A 806 -14.27 18.54 31.55
N VAL A 807 -15.27 17.74 31.20
CA VAL A 807 -15.61 17.42 29.81
C VAL A 807 -16.98 18.03 29.55
N ARG A 808 -17.11 18.84 28.50
CA ARG A 808 -18.40 19.39 28.06
C ARG A 808 -18.88 18.57 26.90
N ILE A 809 -20.02 17.91 27.04
CA ILE A 809 -20.56 17.02 26.02
C ILE A 809 -21.87 17.61 25.52
N ASN A 810 -21.93 17.98 24.24
CA ASN A 810 -23.11 18.59 23.61
C ASN A 810 -23.68 19.78 24.42
N GLY A 811 -22.82 20.53 25.12
CA GLY A 811 -23.17 21.69 25.95
C GLY A 811 -23.27 21.43 27.46
N ASP A 812 -23.29 20.18 27.91
CA ASP A 812 -23.43 19.81 29.32
C ASP A 812 -22.07 19.46 29.95
N ASP A 813 -21.75 20.09 31.09
CA ASP A 813 -20.48 19.86 31.80
C ASP A 813 -20.56 18.64 32.73
N VAL A 814 -19.60 17.73 32.60
CA VAL A 814 -19.39 16.60 33.51
C VAL A 814 -17.95 16.59 34.05
N PRO A 815 -17.71 16.08 35.27
CA PRO A 815 -16.35 15.94 35.80
C PRO A 815 -15.51 14.98 34.95
N ALA A 816 -14.25 15.31 34.72
CA ALA A 816 -13.28 14.35 34.18
C ALA A 816 -13.10 13.19 35.18
N ALA A 817 -13.12 11.96 34.69
CA ALA A 817 -13.02 10.75 35.50
C ALA A 817 -12.23 9.66 34.75
N ASP A 818 -11.65 8.72 35.50
CA ASP A 818 -10.89 7.60 34.93
C ASP A 818 -11.77 6.55 34.24
N SER A 819 -13.08 6.55 34.53
CA SER A 819 -14.05 5.65 33.91
C SER A 819 -14.72 6.30 32.70
N PRO A 820 -15.08 5.54 31.66
CA PRO A 820 -15.80 6.08 30.50
C PRO A 820 -17.14 6.71 30.91
N ILE A 821 -17.51 7.79 30.22
CA ILE A 821 -18.79 8.50 30.38
C ILE A 821 -19.76 7.93 29.36
N ALA A 822 -20.91 7.41 29.82
CA ALA A 822 -21.99 6.99 28.92
C ALA A 822 -22.76 8.21 28.38
N LEU A 823 -23.01 8.26 27.07
CA LEU A 823 -23.71 9.37 26.40
C LEU A 823 -25.22 9.12 26.22
#